data_AF-A0A439KNP9-F1
#
_entry.id   AF-A0A439KNP9-F1
#
_cell.length_a   1.000
_cell.length_b   1.000
_cell.length_c   1.000
_cell.angle_alpha   90.00
_cell.angle_beta   90.00
_cell.angle_gamma   90.00
#
_symmetry.space_group_name_H-M   'P 1'
#
loop_
_entity.id
_entity.type
_entity.pdbx_description
1 polymer ?
#
loop_
_entity_poly.entity_id
_entity_poly.type
_entity_poly.pdbx_seq_one_letter_code
_entity_poly.pdbx_strand_id
1 'polypeptide(L)'
;VKETMGAEIKIHHMPELASWTVEARQLGWMAAGTSEWGTDRRHAGELIADALNSRVPQIFDTVKEGHAEKRVLNVVDTEAAKEKLQKIKTAFQNWIWSDSDRTDRLARVYNDRFNNIAPRRFNGDHLQLPGGSGAFSLYGHQKRGIWRIVSAGSTYLAHAVGAGKTMTIAAGVMEQRRLGLIAKAMLVVPGHCLAQAAREFLALYPTARILVADETNFSKDKRHRFLSRAATAAWDAVIITHSAFRFIGVPSAFEQQMIQDELELYETLLTKVESDDRVSRKRLERLKEGLRERLEALATRKDDLLTISEIGVDQIIVDEAQEFRKLSFATNMSTLKGVDPNGSQRAWDLYVKSRFVETKNPGRALVLASGTPITNTLGEMFSVQRYLGYEALLQRGLHEFDAWASTFGDVTTELELQPSGKYKPVTRFATFVNVPELIAMFRSFADVVMPEDLRAYVKVPALSTGARQIVTAKPSAAFKRYQMVLDARIKAIEERDRPAEPGDDILLSVITDGRHAAIDLRLVDPDNDNEPDNKLNALIGNAFRIWQETAQSSYVRADGKPFELAGAAQMMFSDLGTIGVEKSRGFSAYRWIRDELVRRGVPASEIAFIQDFKKAQAKQRLFGEVRAGKVRFLIGSSDTMGTGVNAQLRLKALHHLDVPWLPSQIEQREGRILRQGNQHDVIDIFAYATEGSMDAQMWQNNERKARFIAAALSGDTSIRRLEDIGEGQANQFAMAKAIASGDPRLMQKAGLEADIARLERLREAHIDDEHAVRRQIRDAERDIEYSTRRIGEVGKDIERLVPTTGDGFSMVIGGDAFTERKLAGRALMKEILTLVQLQQQGETTIASIGGFDFEYSGERFGKDGYRYATMLMRTGADYEIELPVTTSPLGAIARLEHALTGFEGEQERYRQRLEDAERRLTSYRSRVGGEFGFSGELAEKRRQLAEIETDLASSIDGQDQRAAA
;
A
#
# COMPACT_ATOMS: atom_id res chain seq x y z
N VAL A 1 -26.95 5.11 -12.73
CA VAL A 1 -27.16 5.58 -14.13
C VAL A 1 -28.64 5.69 -14.47
N LYS A 2 -29.43 4.61 -14.38
CA LYS A 2 -30.89 4.66 -14.62
C LYS A 2 -31.61 5.71 -13.78
N GLU A 3 -31.37 5.73 -12.46
CA GLU A 3 -32.03 6.65 -11.53
C GLU A 3 -31.61 8.13 -11.74
N THR A 4 -30.32 8.38 -11.93
CA THR A 4 -29.76 9.75 -11.93
C THR A 4 -29.66 10.37 -13.32
N MET A 5 -29.38 9.58 -14.35
CA MET A 5 -29.11 10.03 -15.72
C MET A 5 -30.22 9.63 -16.70
N GLY A 6 -31.24 8.89 -16.25
CA GLY A 6 -32.37 8.46 -17.08
C GLY A 6 -32.02 7.46 -18.17
N ALA A 7 -30.87 6.78 -18.05
CA ALA A 7 -30.33 5.89 -19.08
C ALA A 7 -30.09 4.48 -18.55
N GLU A 8 -30.55 3.48 -19.28
CA GLU A 8 -30.16 2.08 -19.06
C GLU A 8 -28.91 1.74 -19.87
N ILE A 9 -27.84 1.37 -19.18
CA ILE A 9 -26.56 1.02 -19.81
C ILE A 9 -26.16 -0.39 -19.39
N LYS A 10 -25.33 -1.05 -20.18
CA LYS A 10 -24.72 -2.33 -19.80
C LYS A 10 -23.30 -2.11 -19.30
N ILE A 11 -22.96 -2.78 -18.22
CA ILE A 11 -21.62 -2.77 -17.63
C ILE A 11 -21.19 -4.22 -17.44
N HIS A 12 -20.04 -4.55 -17.99
CA HIS A 12 -19.43 -5.87 -17.89
C HIS A 12 -18.16 -5.75 -17.02
N HIS A 13 -17.96 -6.72 -16.12
CA HIS A 13 -16.76 -6.81 -15.30
C HIS A 13 -16.03 -8.10 -15.62
N MET A 14 -14.72 -7.99 -15.85
CA MET A 14 -13.81 -9.13 -16.01
C MET A 14 -12.85 -9.18 -14.82
N PRO A 15 -13.17 -9.97 -13.77
CA PRO A 15 -12.36 -10.06 -12.56
C PRO A 15 -10.91 -10.46 -12.81
N GLU A 16 -10.66 -11.31 -13.82
CA GLU A 16 -9.33 -11.82 -14.15
C GLU A 16 -8.39 -10.75 -14.74
N LEU A 17 -8.95 -9.65 -15.23
CA LEU A 17 -8.20 -8.51 -15.74
C LEU A 17 -8.37 -7.25 -14.87
N ALA A 18 -9.22 -7.31 -13.85
CA ALA A 18 -9.68 -6.13 -13.12
C ALA A 18 -10.15 -5.01 -14.06
N SER A 19 -10.81 -5.36 -15.17
CA SER A 19 -11.29 -4.40 -16.17
C SER A 19 -12.81 -4.37 -16.23
N TRP A 20 -13.32 -3.17 -16.52
CA TRP A 20 -14.73 -2.89 -16.68
C TRP A 20 -15.02 -2.34 -18.07
N THR A 21 -16.06 -2.85 -18.70
CA THR A 21 -16.49 -2.41 -20.03
C THR A 21 -17.86 -1.79 -19.92
N VAL A 22 -17.99 -0.56 -20.43
CA VAL A 22 -19.18 0.26 -20.28
C VAL A 22 -19.77 0.53 -21.65
N GLU A 23 -20.94 -0.03 -21.91
CA GLU A 23 -21.71 0.21 -23.12
C GLU A 23 -22.72 1.32 -22.87
N ALA A 24 -22.30 2.55 -23.13
CA ALA A 24 -23.07 3.74 -22.81
C ALA A 24 -23.10 4.78 -23.92
N ARG A 25 -23.03 4.35 -25.20
CA ARG A 25 -23.02 5.25 -26.37
C ARG A 25 -24.21 6.22 -26.40
N GLN A 26 -25.35 5.81 -25.88
CA GLN A 26 -26.54 6.66 -25.78
C GLN A 26 -26.32 7.92 -24.93
N LEU A 27 -25.43 7.89 -23.93
CA LEU A 27 -25.11 9.05 -23.10
C LEU A 27 -24.36 10.13 -23.89
N GLY A 28 -23.74 9.79 -25.03
CA GLY A 28 -23.12 10.77 -25.93
C GLY A 28 -24.12 11.62 -26.71
N TRP A 29 -25.41 11.24 -26.71
CA TRP A 29 -26.47 11.96 -27.43
C TRP A 29 -27.51 12.58 -26.50
N MET A 30 -27.32 12.46 -25.18
CA MET A 30 -28.22 13.00 -24.15
C MET A 30 -27.58 14.21 -23.47
N ALA A 31 -28.35 15.28 -23.28
CA ALA A 31 -27.87 16.48 -22.58
C ALA A 31 -27.36 16.18 -21.16
N ALA A 32 -28.01 15.23 -20.46
CA ALA A 32 -27.54 14.75 -19.16
C ALA A 32 -26.13 14.15 -19.24
N GLY A 33 -25.81 13.45 -20.33
CA GLY A 33 -24.51 12.79 -20.51
C GLY A 33 -23.42 13.68 -21.09
N THR A 34 -23.74 14.74 -21.85
CA THR A 34 -22.73 15.64 -22.45
C THR A 34 -22.54 16.96 -21.71
N SER A 35 -23.41 17.31 -20.75
CA SER A 35 -23.31 18.58 -20.00
C SER A 35 -23.38 18.38 -18.48
N GLU A 36 -24.38 17.66 -17.98
CA GLU A 36 -24.60 17.58 -16.53
C GLU A 36 -23.58 16.64 -15.84
N TRP A 37 -23.39 15.45 -16.43
CA TRP A 37 -22.55 14.36 -15.95
C TRP A 37 -21.33 14.09 -16.84
N GLY A 38 -21.12 14.87 -17.89
CA GLY A 38 -19.98 14.77 -18.79
C GLY A 38 -19.69 16.09 -19.50
N THR A 39 -18.86 16.04 -20.52
CA THR A 39 -18.55 17.18 -21.41
C THR A 39 -18.79 16.79 -22.87
N ASP A 40 -18.89 17.78 -23.76
CA ASP A 40 -19.09 17.54 -25.19
C ASP A 40 -17.97 16.69 -25.82
N ARG A 41 -16.74 16.82 -25.29
CA ARG A 41 -15.56 16.08 -25.77
C ARG A 41 -15.30 14.78 -25.01
N ARG A 42 -16.00 14.54 -23.90
CA ARG A 42 -15.91 13.30 -23.11
C ARG A 42 -17.20 13.08 -22.32
N HIS A 43 -18.08 12.26 -22.89
CA HIS A 43 -19.44 12.11 -22.35
C HIS A 43 -19.46 11.23 -21.09
N ALA A 44 -20.55 11.26 -20.32
CA ALA A 44 -20.68 10.57 -19.04
C ALA A 44 -20.39 9.06 -19.11
N GLY A 45 -20.77 8.38 -20.20
CA GLY A 45 -20.42 6.98 -20.43
C GLY A 45 -18.91 6.68 -20.45
N GLU A 46 -18.10 7.56 -21.08
CA GLU A 46 -16.65 7.45 -21.08
C GLU A 46 -16.07 7.76 -19.70
N LEU A 47 -16.64 8.74 -18.99
CA LEU A 47 -16.22 9.06 -17.62
C LEU A 47 -16.55 7.93 -16.63
N ILE A 48 -17.67 7.22 -16.79
CA ILE A 48 -17.97 6.01 -16.01
C ILE A 48 -16.95 4.91 -16.32
N ALA A 49 -16.60 4.71 -17.59
CA ALA A 49 -15.55 3.78 -17.98
C ALA A 49 -14.19 4.17 -17.37
N ASP A 50 -13.87 5.46 -17.35
CA ASP A 50 -12.67 6.00 -16.71
C ASP A 50 -12.70 5.74 -15.19
N ALA A 51 -13.82 5.99 -14.52
CA ALA A 51 -13.99 5.75 -13.09
C ALA A 51 -13.74 4.29 -12.72
N LEU A 52 -14.39 3.35 -13.43
CA LEU A 52 -14.34 1.93 -13.14
C LEU A 52 -12.96 1.31 -13.45
N ASN A 53 -12.25 1.83 -14.45
CA ASN A 53 -10.90 1.37 -14.80
C ASN A 53 -9.78 2.23 -14.19
N SER A 54 -10.13 3.13 -13.25
CA SER A 54 -9.20 4.05 -12.60
C SER A 54 -8.32 4.84 -13.59
N ARG A 55 -8.89 5.23 -14.74
CA ARG A 55 -8.24 6.09 -15.73
C ARG A 55 -8.58 7.54 -15.42
N VAL A 56 -7.62 8.42 -15.69
CA VAL A 56 -7.83 9.87 -15.61
C VAL A 56 -8.17 10.38 -17.01
N PRO A 57 -9.27 11.13 -17.19
CA PRO A 57 -9.62 11.68 -18.48
C PRO A 57 -8.52 12.64 -18.95
N GLN A 58 -8.14 12.53 -20.22
CA GLN A 58 -7.18 13.40 -20.88
C GLN A 58 -7.70 13.74 -22.27
N ILE A 59 -7.84 15.03 -22.55
CA ILE A 59 -8.36 15.55 -23.82
C ILE A 59 -7.20 16.25 -24.54
N PHE A 60 -7.02 15.93 -25.82
CA PHE A 60 -5.93 16.46 -26.63
C PHE A 60 -6.49 17.18 -27.86
N ASP A 61 -5.90 18.33 -28.18
CA ASP A 61 -6.07 19.04 -29.44
C ASP A 61 -5.00 18.61 -30.44
N THR A 62 -5.37 18.54 -31.71
CA THR A 62 -4.43 18.26 -32.79
C THR A 62 -4.03 19.59 -33.42
N VAL A 63 -2.75 19.95 -33.29
CA VAL A 63 -2.16 21.13 -33.91
C VAL A 63 -1.28 20.67 -35.07
N LYS A 64 -1.46 21.26 -36.25
CA LYS A 64 -0.60 20.98 -37.43
C LYS A 64 0.64 21.87 -37.38
N GLU A 65 1.81 21.26 -37.22
CA GLU A 65 3.12 21.91 -37.41
C GLU A 65 3.69 21.39 -38.76
N GLY A 66 3.42 22.11 -39.85
CA GLY A 66 3.86 21.72 -41.20
C GLY A 66 3.20 20.42 -41.70
N HIS A 67 4.01 19.40 -42.03
CA HIS A 67 3.53 18.07 -42.45
C HIS A 67 3.30 17.10 -41.27
N ALA A 68 3.57 17.52 -40.03
CA ALA A 68 3.42 16.69 -38.85
C ALA A 68 2.22 17.13 -38.00
N GLU A 69 1.41 16.16 -37.56
CA GLU A 69 0.33 16.38 -36.59
C GLU A 69 0.85 16.16 -35.17
N LYS A 70 0.67 17.15 -34.30
CA LYS A 70 1.11 17.11 -32.92
C LYS A 70 -0.10 17.19 -32.00
N ARG A 71 -0.19 16.24 -31.07
CA ARG A 71 -1.24 16.23 -30.04
C ARG A 71 -0.79 17.03 -28.84
N VAL A 72 -1.53 18.09 -28.51
CA VAL A 72 -1.30 18.97 -27.36
C VAL A 72 -2.43 18.75 -26.35
N LEU A 73 -2.12 18.62 -25.07
CA LEU A 73 -3.15 18.42 -24.04
C LEU A 73 -3.97 19.70 -23.86
N ASN A 74 -5.30 19.59 -23.93
CA ASN A 74 -6.21 20.68 -23.60
C ASN A 74 -6.46 20.67 -22.08
N VAL A 75 -5.85 21.61 -21.38
CA VAL A 75 -5.90 21.69 -19.90
C VAL A 75 -7.33 21.99 -19.42
N VAL A 76 -8.02 22.92 -20.08
CA VAL A 76 -9.36 23.38 -19.67
C VAL A 76 -10.39 22.25 -19.78
N ASP A 77 -10.48 21.60 -20.93
CA ASP A 77 -11.43 20.51 -21.16
C ASP A 77 -11.09 19.30 -20.27
N THR A 78 -9.80 19.05 -20.05
CA THR A 78 -9.33 17.96 -19.19
C THR A 78 -9.74 18.20 -17.73
N GLU A 79 -9.60 19.42 -17.20
CA GLU A 79 -10.05 19.76 -15.84
C GLU A 79 -11.57 19.68 -15.71
N ALA A 80 -12.33 20.19 -16.69
CA ALA A 80 -13.78 20.06 -16.69
C ALA A 80 -14.23 18.58 -16.68
N ALA A 81 -13.59 17.72 -17.48
CA ALA A 81 -13.87 16.28 -17.49
C ALA A 81 -13.54 15.61 -16.14
N LYS A 82 -12.47 16.03 -15.47
CA LYS A 82 -12.11 15.53 -14.12
C LYS A 82 -13.14 15.95 -13.08
N GLU A 83 -13.62 17.19 -13.12
CA GLU A 83 -14.66 17.67 -12.21
C GLU A 83 -15.95 16.84 -12.36
N LYS A 84 -16.36 16.58 -13.60
CA LYS A 84 -17.51 15.70 -13.89
C LYS A 84 -17.28 14.26 -13.42
N LEU A 85 -16.09 13.71 -13.61
CA LEU A 85 -15.72 12.40 -13.08
C LEU A 85 -15.84 12.37 -11.55
N GLN A 86 -15.35 13.40 -10.86
CA GLN A 86 -15.45 13.50 -9.40
C GLN A 86 -16.91 13.59 -8.95
N LYS A 87 -17.72 14.39 -9.65
CA LYS A 87 -19.18 14.47 -9.42
C LYS A 87 -19.84 13.09 -9.54
N ILE A 88 -19.49 12.29 -10.56
CA ILE A 88 -19.99 10.91 -10.73
C ILE A 88 -19.59 10.04 -9.53
N LYS A 89 -18.32 10.09 -9.10
CA LYS A 89 -17.82 9.32 -7.95
C LYS A 89 -18.57 9.66 -6.67
N THR A 90 -18.70 10.95 -6.36
CA THR A 90 -19.43 11.42 -5.16
C THR A 90 -20.89 11.00 -5.20
N ALA A 91 -21.56 11.14 -6.35
CA ALA A 91 -22.95 10.70 -6.50
C ALA A 91 -23.11 9.19 -6.28
N PHE A 92 -22.18 8.37 -6.77
CA PHE A 92 -22.19 6.93 -6.55
C PHE A 92 -21.94 6.56 -5.08
N GLN A 93 -21.02 7.25 -4.40
CA GLN A 93 -20.80 7.06 -2.96
C GLN A 93 -22.06 7.40 -2.15
N ASN A 94 -22.69 8.53 -2.42
CA ASN A 94 -23.94 8.93 -1.75
C ASN A 94 -25.08 7.94 -2.02
N TRP A 95 -25.14 7.40 -3.23
CA TRP A 95 -26.11 6.37 -3.62
C TRP A 95 -25.90 5.05 -2.88
N ILE A 96 -24.68 4.68 -2.49
CA ILE A 96 -24.45 3.47 -1.68
C ILE A 96 -25.19 3.57 -0.34
N TRP A 97 -25.07 4.73 0.32
CA TRP A 97 -25.57 4.95 1.69
C TRP A 97 -27.04 5.41 1.76
N SER A 98 -27.67 5.68 0.62
CA SER A 98 -29.06 6.17 0.59
C SER A 98 -30.10 5.09 0.87
N ASP A 99 -29.71 3.81 0.86
CA ASP A 99 -30.59 2.65 0.98
C ASP A 99 -30.00 1.66 2.01
N SER A 100 -30.78 1.36 3.06
CA SER A 100 -30.36 0.48 4.17
C SER A 100 -30.05 -0.94 3.70
N ASP A 101 -30.95 -1.55 2.92
CA ASP A 101 -30.81 -2.94 2.49
C ASP A 101 -29.58 -3.11 1.58
N ARG A 102 -29.36 -2.13 0.71
CA ARG A 102 -28.15 -2.05 -0.13
C ARG A 102 -26.90 -1.91 0.72
N THR A 103 -26.92 -1.01 1.71
CA THR A 103 -25.81 -0.77 2.62
C THR A 103 -25.46 -2.05 3.38
N ASP A 104 -26.44 -2.73 3.97
CA ASP A 104 -26.24 -3.96 4.75
C ASP A 104 -25.71 -5.10 3.87
N ARG A 105 -26.24 -5.24 2.65
CA ARG A 105 -25.72 -6.20 1.68
C ARG A 105 -24.26 -5.94 1.32
N LEU A 106 -23.90 -4.69 1.05
CA LEU A 106 -22.53 -4.32 0.68
C LEU A 106 -21.58 -4.43 1.88
N ALA A 107 -22.03 -4.07 3.09
CA ALA A 107 -21.29 -4.24 4.32
C ALA A 107 -20.99 -5.73 4.60
N ARG A 108 -21.95 -6.62 4.33
CA ARG A 108 -21.73 -8.07 4.42
C ARG A 108 -20.69 -8.55 3.42
N VAL A 109 -20.79 -8.13 2.15
CA VAL A 109 -19.77 -8.46 1.13
C VAL A 109 -18.38 -7.96 1.55
N TYR A 110 -18.32 -6.75 2.10
CA TYR A 110 -17.08 -6.18 2.62
C TYR A 110 -16.51 -7.00 3.79
N ASN A 111 -17.34 -7.38 4.76
CA ASN A 111 -16.91 -8.18 5.90
C ASN A 111 -16.46 -9.58 5.48
N ASP A 112 -17.25 -10.25 4.64
CA ASP A 112 -16.96 -11.61 4.17
C ASP A 112 -15.70 -11.67 3.32
N ARG A 113 -15.34 -10.57 2.62
CA ARG A 113 -14.21 -10.54 1.68
C ARG A 113 -12.93 -9.92 2.27
N PHE A 114 -13.05 -8.89 3.11
CA PHE A 114 -11.91 -8.11 3.62
C PHE A 114 -11.78 -8.13 5.14
N ASN A 115 -12.87 -7.87 5.88
CA ASN A 115 -12.86 -7.84 7.34
C ASN A 115 -13.15 -9.23 7.96
N ASN A 116 -12.36 -10.23 7.52
CA ASN A 116 -12.45 -11.62 7.97
C ASN A 116 -11.10 -12.21 8.43
N ILE A 117 -10.06 -11.37 8.54
CA ILE A 117 -8.69 -11.83 8.82
C ILE A 117 -8.39 -11.67 10.31
N ALA A 118 -8.25 -12.79 11.01
CA ALA A 118 -7.70 -12.84 12.36
C ALA A 118 -6.25 -13.37 12.30
N PRO A 119 -5.21 -12.51 12.47
CA PRO A 119 -3.83 -12.94 12.42
C PRO A 119 -3.51 -13.95 13.53
N ARG A 120 -2.87 -15.06 13.16
CA ARG A 120 -2.39 -16.06 14.14
C ARG A 120 -1.29 -15.46 15.01
N ARG A 121 -1.37 -15.71 16.33
CA ARG A 121 -0.27 -15.40 17.27
C ARG A 121 0.65 -16.61 17.39
N PHE A 122 1.94 -16.40 17.16
CA PHE A 122 2.96 -17.43 17.30
C PHE A 122 3.70 -17.26 18.63
N ASN A 123 4.05 -18.37 19.28
CA ASN A 123 4.93 -18.41 20.45
C ASN A 123 5.92 -19.58 20.27
N GLY A 124 7.22 -19.29 20.35
CA GLY A 124 8.29 -20.28 20.22
C GLY A 124 9.02 -20.62 21.53
N ASP A 125 8.53 -20.21 22.70
CA ASP A 125 9.22 -20.39 23.99
C ASP A 125 9.49 -21.86 24.33
N HIS A 126 8.65 -22.76 23.81
CA HIS A 126 8.77 -24.21 23.93
C HIS A 126 9.93 -24.81 23.11
N LEU A 127 10.55 -24.05 22.20
CA LEU A 127 11.63 -24.55 21.35
C LEU A 127 12.93 -24.78 22.15
N GLN A 128 13.45 -26.00 22.03
CA GLN A 128 14.68 -26.46 22.68
C GLN A 128 15.93 -26.33 21.78
N LEU A 129 15.76 -26.24 20.45
CA LEU A 129 16.82 -26.01 19.45
C LEU A 129 18.08 -26.91 19.64
N PRO A 130 17.92 -28.24 19.57
CA PRO A 130 19.04 -29.16 19.78
C PRO A 130 20.12 -29.01 18.70
N GLY A 131 21.38 -29.18 19.09
CA GLY A 131 22.54 -28.93 18.22
C GLY A 131 22.96 -27.46 18.15
N GLY A 132 22.13 -26.55 18.68
CA GLY A 132 22.51 -25.17 18.92
C GLY A 132 23.55 -25.06 20.03
N SER A 133 24.51 -24.16 19.87
CA SER A 133 25.51 -23.85 20.88
C SER A 133 24.85 -23.18 22.10
N GLY A 134 25.04 -23.77 23.28
CA GLY A 134 24.55 -23.21 24.56
C GLY A 134 25.21 -21.88 24.95
N ALA A 135 26.23 -21.43 24.21
CA ALA A 135 26.81 -20.10 24.36
C ALA A 135 25.86 -18.97 23.94
N PHE A 136 24.80 -19.28 23.18
CA PHE A 136 23.82 -18.31 22.71
C PHE A 136 22.44 -18.62 23.30
N SER A 137 21.83 -17.62 23.92
CA SER A 137 20.42 -17.66 24.31
C SER A 137 19.62 -16.78 23.36
N LEU A 138 18.69 -17.38 22.61
CA LEU A 138 17.83 -16.64 21.69
C LEU A 138 16.68 -15.97 22.45
N TYR A 139 16.38 -14.74 22.06
CA TYR A 139 15.29 -13.93 22.62
C TYR A 139 13.91 -14.46 22.18
N GLY A 140 12.86 -14.10 22.92
CA GLY A 140 11.48 -14.53 22.65
C GLY A 140 11.00 -14.18 21.24
N HIS A 141 11.35 -13.01 20.70
CA HIS A 141 10.98 -12.63 19.33
C HIS A 141 11.69 -13.48 18.27
N GLN A 142 12.93 -13.92 18.53
CA GLN A 142 13.66 -14.82 17.64
C GLN A 142 13.01 -16.20 17.66
N LYS A 143 12.71 -16.74 18.85
CA LYS A 143 12.00 -18.01 19.00
C LYS A 143 10.63 -17.99 18.31
N ARG A 144 9.88 -16.89 18.44
CA ARG A 144 8.62 -16.69 17.71
C ARG A 144 8.82 -16.74 16.19
N GLY A 145 9.82 -16.03 15.67
CA GLY A 145 10.15 -16.05 14.25
C GLY A 145 10.53 -17.45 13.75
N ILE A 146 11.33 -18.19 14.52
CA ILE A 146 11.69 -19.59 14.23
C ILE A 146 10.43 -20.46 14.19
N TRP A 147 9.57 -20.36 15.21
CA TRP A 147 8.35 -21.17 15.27
C TRP A 147 7.39 -20.83 14.12
N ARG A 148 7.30 -19.57 13.72
CA ARG A 148 6.49 -19.18 12.56
C ARG A 148 7.00 -19.82 11.27
N ILE A 149 8.31 -19.77 11.01
CA ILE A 149 8.92 -20.44 9.85
C ILE A 149 8.63 -21.95 9.90
N VAL A 150 8.80 -22.58 11.06
CA VAL A 150 8.55 -24.01 11.24
C VAL A 150 7.07 -24.36 11.01
N SER A 151 6.13 -23.60 11.57
CA SER A 151 4.69 -23.92 11.54
C SER A 151 3.98 -23.48 10.26
N ALA A 152 4.24 -22.26 9.80
CA ALA A 152 3.59 -21.67 8.63
C ALA A 152 4.39 -21.85 7.33
N GLY A 153 5.71 -22.09 7.42
CA GLY A 153 6.56 -22.18 6.24
C GLY A 153 6.94 -20.80 5.71
N SER A 154 6.40 -20.44 4.55
CA SER A 154 6.65 -19.19 3.86
C SER A 154 6.34 -18.00 4.77
N THR A 155 7.35 -17.17 5.05
CA THR A 155 7.30 -16.14 6.09
C THR A 155 8.10 -14.92 5.68
N TYR A 156 7.60 -13.73 6.00
CA TYR A 156 8.39 -12.49 5.92
C TYR A 156 8.85 -12.04 7.31
N LEU A 157 10.14 -12.18 7.60
CA LEU A 157 10.77 -11.64 8.81
C LEU A 157 11.05 -10.14 8.64
N ALA A 158 10.04 -9.32 8.93
CA ALA A 158 10.09 -7.87 8.97
C ALA A 158 10.65 -7.38 10.32
N HIS A 159 11.88 -7.81 10.63
CA HIS A 159 12.53 -7.51 11.91
C HIS A 159 13.53 -6.37 11.77
N ALA A 160 13.46 -5.40 12.67
CA ALA A 160 14.37 -4.25 12.73
C ALA A 160 15.86 -4.62 12.59
N VAL A 161 16.67 -3.65 12.17
CA VAL A 161 18.13 -3.82 12.08
C VAL A 161 18.68 -4.16 13.47
N GLY A 162 19.51 -5.20 13.56
CA GLY A 162 20.09 -5.65 14.82
C GLY A 162 19.25 -6.66 15.64
N ALA A 163 18.04 -6.98 15.21
CA ALA A 163 17.15 -7.96 15.89
C ALA A 163 17.63 -9.43 15.85
N GLY A 164 18.76 -9.72 15.21
CA GLY A 164 19.32 -11.08 15.15
C GLY A 164 18.70 -11.97 14.09
N LYS A 165 18.25 -11.40 12.96
CA LYS A 165 17.63 -12.09 11.81
C LYS A 165 18.41 -13.33 11.35
N THR A 166 19.74 -13.20 11.19
CA THR A 166 20.60 -14.28 10.69
C THR A 166 20.58 -15.50 11.61
N MET A 167 20.58 -15.31 12.94
CA MET A 167 20.46 -16.41 13.91
C MET A 167 19.06 -17.03 13.89
N THR A 168 18.01 -16.20 13.77
CA THR A 168 16.62 -16.67 13.60
C THR A 168 16.49 -17.55 12.35
N ILE A 169 17.08 -17.13 11.23
CA ILE A 169 17.11 -17.90 9.97
C ILE A 169 17.87 -19.21 10.16
N ALA A 170 19.08 -19.17 10.71
CA ALA A 170 19.90 -20.37 10.90
C ALA A 170 19.19 -21.41 11.78
N ALA A 171 18.59 -20.99 12.90
CA ALA A 171 17.81 -21.87 13.74
C ALA A 171 16.52 -22.37 13.06
N GLY A 172 15.84 -21.52 12.27
CA GLY A 172 14.70 -21.93 11.46
C GLY A 172 15.03 -23.01 10.42
N VAL A 173 16.19 -22.89 9.76
CA VAL A 173 16.68 -23.91 8.81
C VAL A 173 16.97 -25.22 9.53
N MET A 174 17.76 -25.17 10.60
CA MET A 174 18.18 -26.39 11.31
C MET A 174 17.01 -27.10 11.98
N GLU A 175 16.06 -26.35 12.55
CA GLU A 175 14.88 -26.94 13.17
C GLU A 175 13.94 -27.57 12.13
N GLN A 176 13.72 -26.93 10.98
CA GLN A 176 12.97 -27.54 9.88
C GLN A 176 13.67 -28.80 9.34
N ARG A 177 15.00 -28.79 9.19
CA ARG A 177 15.80 -29.97 8.79
C ARG A 177 15.64 -31.12 9.77
N ARG A 178 15.73 -30.83 11.08
CA ARG A 178 15.57 -31.82 12.14
C ARG A 178 14.19 -32.46 12.13
N LEU A 179 13.15 -31.65 11.86
CA LEU A 179 11.77 -32.11 11.76
C LEU A 179 11.42 -32.75 10.42
N GLY A 180 12.36 -32.81 9.46
CA GLY A 180 12.14 -33.37 8.13
C GLY A 180 11.23 -32.52 7.23
N LEU A 181 11.05 -31.23 7.55
CA LEU A 181 10.21 -30.30 6.79
C LEU A 181 10.90 -29.73 5.55
N ILE A 182 12.24 -29.69 5.58
CA ILE A 182 13.08 -29.29 4.45
C ILE A 182 14.30 -30.22 4.36
N ALA A 183 14.81 -30.39 3.14
CA ALA A 183 16.00 -31.15 2.83
C ALA A 183 17.22 -30.24 2.65
N LYS A 184 17.10 -29.08 1.99
CA LYS A 184 18.24 -28.21 1.71
C LYS A 184 17.78 -26.77 1.48
N ALA A 185 18.19 -25.88 2.38
CA ALA A 185 17.91 -24.46 2.25
C ALA A 185 18.95 -23.75 1.37
N MET A 186 18.53 -22.76 0.61
CA MET A 186 19.42 -21.79 -0.05
C MET A 186 19.25 -20.41 0.60
N LEU A 187 20.31 -19.91 1.23
CA LEU A 187 20.34 -18.60 1.87
C LEU A 187 21.04 -17.58 0.97
N VAL A 188 20.29 -16.60 0.48
CA VAL A 188 20.72 -15.55 -0.43
C VAL A 188 20.94 -14.26 0.36
N VAL A 189 22.16 -13.73 0.35
CA VAL A 189 22.57 -12.57 1.18
C VAL A 189 23.33 -11.52 0.39
N PRO A 190 23.42 -10.27 0.87
CA PRO A 190 24.28 -9.27 0.23
C PRO A 190 25.75 -9.71 0.21
N GLY A 191 26.49 -9.33 -0.83
CA GLY A 191 27.88 -9.76 -1.01
C GLY A 191 28.80 -9.44 0.17
N HIS A 192 28.59 -8.29 0.83
CA HIS A 192 29.36 -7.88 1.99
C HIS A 192 28.94 -8.61 3.29
N CYS A 193 27.74 -9.20 3.33
CA CYS A 193 27.23 -9.99 4.47
C CYS A 193 27.60 -11.48 4.39
N LEU A 194 28.03 -12.01 3.23
CA LEU A 194 28.23 -13.45 3.00
C LEU A 194 29.03 -14.16 4.10
N ALA A 195 30.24 -13.66 4.37
CA ALA A 195 31.11 -14.26 5.36
C ALA A 195 30.65 -14.00 6.81
N GLN A 196 29.85 -12.96 7.05
CA GLN A 196 29.22 -12.77 8.36
C GLN A 196 28.12 -13.81 8.57
N ALA A 197 27.22 -13.99 7.60
CA ALA A 197 26.13 -14.95 7.66
C ALA A 197 26.64 -16.38 7.89
N ALA A 198 27.67 -16.82 7.16
CA ALA A 198 28.28 -18.13 7.34
C ALA A 198 28.88 -18.33 8.74
N ARG A 199 29.56 -17.31 9.29
CA ARG A 199 30.13 -17.38 10.65
C ARG A 199 29.05 -17.41 11.73
N GLU A 200 28.02 -16.59 11.61
CA GLU A 200 26.93 -16.58 12.59
C GLU A 200 26.14 -17.90 12.56
N PHE A 201 25.94 -18.48 11.37
CA PHE A 201 25.34 -19.80 11.22
C PHE A 201 26.15 -20.87 11.95
N LEU A 202 27.47 -20.95 11.69
CA LEU A 202 28.35 -21.94 12.32
C LEU A 202 28.62 -21.67 13.80
N ALA A 203 28.56 -20.41 14.25
CA ALA A 203 28.65 -20.08 15.67
C ALA A 203 27.47 -20.64 16.45
N LEU A 204 26.26 -20.54 15.87
CA LEU A 204 25.07 -21.11 16.47
C LEU A 204 25.01 -22.63 16.29
N TYR A 205 25.37 -23.17 15.13
CA TYR A 205 25.38 -24.62 14.83
C TYR A 205 26.75 -25.07 14.30
N PRO A 206 27.71 -25.39 15.18
CA PRO A 206 29.08 -25.75 14.77
C PRO A 206 29.17 -27.01 13.90
N THR A 207 28.19 -27.92 14.01
CA THR A 207 28.13 -29.17 13.26
C THR A 207 27.38 -29.06 11.93
N ALA A 208 26.83 -27.88 11.61
CA ALA A 208 26.07 -27.69 10.37
C ALA A 208 26.97 -27.78 9.13
N ARG A 209 26.48 -28.47 8.10
CA ARG A 209 27.16 -28.60 6.81
C ARG A 209 26.68 -27.49 5.89
N ILE A 210 27.46 -26.42 5.79
CA ILE A 210 27.16 -25.29 4.89
C ILE A 210 28.11 -25.22 3.70
N LEU A 211 27.57 -24.83 2.55
CA LEU A 211 28.35 -24.51 1.36
C LEU A 211 28.23 -23.01 1.08
N VAL A 212 29.36 -22.31 0.87
CA VAL A 212 29.40 -20.85 0.70
C VAL A 212 29.99 -20.49 -0.67
N ALA A 213 29.36 -19.57 -1.40
CA ALA A 213 29.90 -19.04 -2.66
C ALA A 213 29.51 -17.59 -2.95
N ASP A 214 30.38 -16.89 -3.67
CA ASP A 214 30.14 -15.56 -4.25
C ASP A 214 30.13 -15.61 -5.78
N GLU A 215 29.95 -14.46 -6.45
CA GLU A 215 29.94 -14.37 -7.91
C GLU A 215 31.24 -14.86 -8.58
N THR A 216 32.39 -14.85 -7.88
CA THR A 216 33.66 -15.31 -8.45
C THR A 216 33.69 -16.83 -8.65
N ASN A 217 32.87 -17.56 -7.89
CA ASN A 217 32.64 -18.98 -8.07
C ASN A 217 31.79 -19.31 -9.31
N PHE A 218 31.17 -18.32 -9.96
CA PHE A 218 30.23 -18.50 -11.08
C PHE A 218 30.81 -18.15 -12.46
N SER A 219 32.14 -18.06 -12.61
CA SER A 219 32.78 -18.16 -13.93
C SER A 219 32.49 -19.53 -14.57
N LYS A 220 32.48 -19.63 -15.91
CA LYS A 220 31.98 -20.81 -16.66
C LYS A 220 32.49 -22.16 -16.10
N ASP A 221 33.80 -22.29 -15.90
CA ASP A 221 34.41 -23.54 -15.41
C ASP A 221 34.21 -23.79 -13.90
N LYS A 222 34.21 -22.72 -13.09
CA LYS A 222 34.03 -22.83 -11.63
C LYS A 222 32.57 -23.06 -11.25
N ARG A 223 31.63 -22.54 -12.04
CA ARG A 223 30.19 -22.68 -11.86
C ARG A 223 29.79 -24.15 -11.90
N HIS A 224 30.23 -24.88 -12.92
CA HIS A 224 29.92 -26.30 -13.05
C HIS A 224 30.40 -27.08 -11.80
N ARG A 225 31.65 -26.86 -11.37
CA ARG A 225 32.21 -27.49 -10.17
C ARG A 225 31.43 -27.15 -8.90
N PHE A 226 31.02 -25.90 -8.72
CA PHE A 226 30.21 -25.48 -7.57
C PHE A 226 28.86 -26.19 -7.56
N LEU A 227 28.15 -26.17 -8.69
CA LEU A 227 26.82 -26.78 -8.81
C LEU A 227 26.87 -28.29 -8.59
N SER A 228 27.86 -29.00 -9.14
CA SER A 228 28.04 -30.43 -8.92
C SER A 228 28.30 -30.75 -7.44
N ARG A 229 29.09 -29.93 -6.73
CA ARG A 229 29.31 -30.10 -5.27
C ARG A 229 28.06 -29.83 -4.46
N ALA A 230 27.25 -28.86 -4.87
CA ALA A 230 26.00 -28.53 -4.20
C ALA A 230 24.95 -29.65 -4.37
N ALA A 231 24.94 -30.31 -5.53
CA ALA A 231 24.05 -31.43 -5.83
C ALA A 231 24.46 -32.75 -5.13
N THR A 232 25.75 -33.10 -5.14
CA THR A 232 26.23 -34.43 -4.74
C THR A 232 26.33 -34.67 -3.23
N ALA A 233 26.41 -33.63 -2.41
CA ALA A 233 26.55 -33.77 -0.96
C ALA A 233 25.30 -33.29 -0.20
N ALA A 234 25.08 -33.89 0.97
CA ALA A 234 24.02 -33.51 1.90
C ALA A 234 24.42 -32.28 2.71
N TRP A 235 24.18 -31.10 2.12
CA TRP A 235 24.31 -29.80 2.76
C TRP A 235 23.03 -29.43 3.51
N ASP A 236 23.16 -28.86 4.71
CA ASP A 236 22.03 -28.29 5.45
C ASP A 236 21.59 -26.96 4.83
N ALA A 237 22.56 -26.14 4.42
CA ALA A 237 22.32 -24.86 3.77
C ALA A 237 23.40 -24.52 2.71
N VAL A 238 22.97 -23.87 1.63
CA VAL A 238 23.85 -23.26 0.61
C VAL A 238 23.72 -21.74 0.72
N ILE A 239 24.79 -21.06 1.12
CA ILE A 239 24.82 -19.60 1.33
C ILE A 239 25.50 -18.92 0.14
N ILE A 240 24.77 -18.05 -0.56
CA ILE A 240 25.25 -17.37 -1.76
C ILE A 240 24.94 -15.87 -1.78
N THR A 241 25.65 -15.13 -2.62
CA THR A 241 25.42 -13.68 -2.79
C THR A 241 24.20 -13.40 -3.68
N HIS A 242 23.58 -12.22 -3.53
CA HIS A 242 22.52 -11.75 -4.45
C HIS A 242 22.96 -11.78 -5.92
N SER A 243 24.21 -11.39 -6.18
CA SER A 243 24.84 -11.43 -7.50
C SER A 243 25.01 -12.86 -8.01
N ALA A 244 25.43 -13.79 -7.16
CA ALA A 244 25.57 -15.21 -7.50
C ALA A 244 24.23 -15.87 -7.83
N PHE A 245 23.16 -15.48 -7.13
CA PHE A 245 21.82 -16.06 -7.28
C PHE A 245 21.31 -16.04 -8.72
N ARG A 246 21.54 -14.93 -9.44
CA ARG A 246 21.20 -14.76 -10.87
C ARG A 246 21.74 -15.88 -11.76
N PHE A 247 22.89 -16.46 -11.40
CA PHE A 247 23.54 -17.47 -12.22
C PHE A 247 23.02 -18.88 -11.95
N ILE A 248 22.10 -19.08 -11.01
CA ILE A 248 21.41 -20.37 -10.83
C ILE A 248 20.14 -20.31 -11.67
N GLY A 249 19.98 -21.21 -12.65
CA GLY A 249 18.77 -21.26 -13.47
C GLY A 249 17.67 -22.11 -12.83
N VAL A 250 16.45 -21.95 -13.31
CA VAL A 250 15.40 -22.97 -13.20
C VAL A 250 15.44 -23.89 -14.43
N PRO A 251 14.84 -25.09 -14.37
CA PRO A 251 14.64 -25.90 -15.57
C PRO A 251 13.92 -25.11 -16.67
N SER A 252 14.49 -25.11 -17.88
CA SER A 252 13.95 -24.44 -19.07
C SER A 252 12.51 -24.87 -19.34
N ALA A 253 12.23 -26.17 -19.24
CA ALA A 253 10.90 -26.75 -19.41
C ALA A 253 9.88 -26.19 -18.40
N PHE A 254 10.28 -25.94 -17.15
CA PHE A 254 9.37 -25.34 -16.15
C PHE A 254 9.07 -23.88 -16.47
N GLU A 255 10.10 -23.09 -16.81
CA GLU A 255 9.91 -21.68 -17.16
C GLU A 255 9.05 -21.54 -18.43
N GLN A 256 9.28 -22.40 -19.42
CA GLN A 256 8.46 -22.49 -20.63
C GLN A 256 7.01 -22.87 -20.31
N GLN A 257 6.79 -23.92 -19.50
CA GLN A 257 5.44 -24.33 -19.12
C GLN A 257 4.71 -23.23 -18.36
N MET A 258 5.38 -22.56 -17.42
CA MET A 258 4.79 -21.46 -16.66
C MET A 258 4.32 -20.30 -17.58
N ILE A 259 5.13 -19.96 -18.59
CA ILE A 259 4.76 -18.95 -19.59
C ILE A 259 3.63 -19.45 -20.50
N GLN A 260 3.64 -20.73 -20.86
CA GLN A 260 2.62 -21.36 -21.69
C GLN A 260 1.26 -21.42 -20.99
N ASP A 261 1.23 -21.77 -19.70
CA ASP A 261 0.02 -21.78 -18.87
C ASP A 261 -0.61 -20.37 -18.80
N GLU A 262 0.23 -19.35 -18.65
CA GLU A 262 -0.22 -17.95 -18.63
C GLU A 262 -0.74 -17.49 -20.01
N LEU A 263 -0.12 -17.95 -21.10
CA LEU A 263 -0.60 -17.73 -22.47
C LEU A 263 -1.95 -18.42 -22.73
N GLU A 264 -2.12 -19.67 -22.30
CA GLU A 264 -3.37 -20.44 -22.46
C GLU A 264 -4.50 -19.82 -21.64
N LEU A 265 -4.20 -19.33 -20.43
CA LEU A 265 -5.16 -18.56 -19.63
C LEU A 265 -5.64 -17.32 -20.40
N TYR A 266 -4.72 -16.55 -20.99
CA TYR A 266 -5.09 -15.38 -21.78
C TYR A 266 -5.83 -15.73 -23.08
N GLU A 267 -5.54 -16.87 -23.71
CA GLU A 267 -6.31 -17.38 -24.85
C GLU A 267 -7.73 -17.75 -24.46
N THR A 268 -7.89 -18.45 -23.34
CA THR A 268 -9.19 -18.78 -22.78
C THR A 268 -9.97 -17.51 -22.44
N LEU A 269 -9.33 -16.52 -21.81
CA LEU A 269 -9.98 -15.24 -21.52
C LEU A 269 -10.43 -14.53 -22.82
N LEU A 270 -9.62 -14.53 -23.88
CA LEU A 270 -10.00 -13.95 -25.17
C LEU A 270 -11.27 -14.56 -25.76
N THR A 271 -11.51 -15.87 -25.56
CA THR A 271 -12.74 -16.53 -26.02
C THR A 271 -13.98 -16.12 -25.21
N LYS A 272 -13.80 -15.76 -23.94
CA LYS A 272 -14.88 -15.32 -23.04
C LYS A 272 -15.22 -13.84 -23.21
N VAL A 273 -14.32 -13.05 -23.78
CA VAL A 273 -14.55 -11.63 -24.03
C VAL A 273 -15.47 -11.47 -25.24
N GLU A 274 -16.60 -10.78 -25.06
CA GLU A 274 -17.53 -10.45 -26.15
C GLU A 274 -16.80 -9.66 -27.27
N SER A 275 -17.30 -9.74 -28.51
CA SER A 275 -16.62 -9.16 -29.68
C SER A 275 -16.54 -7.64 -29.69
N ASP A 276 -17.40 -6.99 -28.93
CA ASP A 276 -17.52 -5.55 -28.73
C ASP A 276 -16.63 -5.00 -27.60
N ASP A 277 -16.17 -5.83 -26.65
CA ASP A 277 -15.18 -5.45 -25.64
C ASP A 277 -13.75 -5.39 -26.23
N ARG A 278 -13.53 -4.36 -27.04
CA ARG A 278 -12.26 -4.06 -27.70
C ARG A 278 -11.14 -3.71 -26.72
N VAL A 279 -11.47 -3.19 -25.54
CA VAL A 279 -10.46 -2.72 -24.57
C VAL A 279 -9.79 -3.91 -23.89
N SER A 280 -10.59 -4.86 -23.39
CA SER A 280 -10.07 -6.08 -22.76
C SER A 280 -9.33 -6.96 -23.76
N ARG A 281 -9.83 -7.07 -25.00
CA ARG A 281 -9.15 -7.81 -26.10
C ARG A 281 -7.76 -7.25 -26.43
N LYS A 282 -7.66 -5.94 -26.68
CA LYS A 282 -6.37 -5.30 -27.01
C LYS A 282 -5.34 -5.45 -25.88
N ARG A 283 -5.79 -5.47 -24.62
CA ARG A 283 -4.93 -5.70 -23.45
C ARG A 283 -4.40 -7.14 -23.42
N LEU A 284 -5.27 -8.13 -23.60
CA LEU A 284 -4.90 -9.54 -23.66
C LEU A 284 -3.90 -9.81 -24.79
N GLU A 285 -4.10 -9.22 -25.97
CA GLU A 285 -3.17 -9.36 -27.10
C GLU A 285 -1.76 -8.84 -26.78
N ARG A 286 -1.66 -7.65 -26.17
CA ARG A 286 -0.36 -7.06 -25.77
C ARG A 286 0.36 -7.91 -24.72
N LEU A 287 -0.36 -8.44 -23.73
CA LEU A 287 0.22 -9.31 -22.70
C LEU A 287 0.74 -10.62 -23.31
N LYS A 288 -0.03 -11.20 -24.23
CA LYS A 288 0.39 -12.40 -24.97
C LYS A 288 1.64 -12.16 -25.81
N GLU A 289 1.75 -11.02 -26.49
CA GLU A 289 2.93 -10.66 -27.28
C GLU A 289 4.19 -10.65 -26.41
N GLY A 290 4.14 -9.98 -25.25
CA GLY A 290 5.30 -9.93 -24.32
C GLY A 290 5.67 -11.30 -23.73
N LEU A 291 4.69 -12.18 -23.49
CA LEU A 291 4.96 -13.56 -23.06
C LEU A 291 5.57 -14.42 -24.20
N ARG A 292 5.12 -14.23 -25.45
CA ARG A 292 5.68 -14.91 -26.63
C ARG A 292 7.14 -14.52 -26.87
N GLU A 293 7.47 -13.22 -26.81
CA GLU A 293 8.86 -12.76 -26.93
C GLU A 293 9.79 -13.42 -25.88
N ARG A 294 9.30 -13.58 -24.65
CA ARG A 294 10.06 -14.29 -23.59
C ARG A 294 10.21 -15.77 -23.87
N LEU A 295 9.16 -16.42 -24.36
CA LEU A 295 9.19 -17.84 -24.72
C LEU A 295 10.21 -18.11 -25.84
N GLU A 296 10.26 -17.26 -26.86
CA GLU A 296 11.26 -17.31 -27.94
C GLU A 296 12.68 -17.11 -27.40
N ALA A 297 12.86 -16.13 -26.49
CA ALA A 297 14.16 -15.90 -25.85
C ALA A 297 14.65 -17.12 -25.03
N LEU A 298 13.73 -17.87 -24.41
CA LEU A 298 14.07 -19.09 -23.65
C LEU A 298 14.41 -20.28 -24.56
N ALA A 299 13.75 -20.41 -25.71
CA ALA A 299 14.03 -21.48 -26.67
C ALA A 299 15.46 -21.46 -27.22
N THR A 300 16.13 -20.30 -27.18
CA THR A 300 17.53 -20.14 -27.63
C THR A 300 18.59 -20.45 -26.57
N ARG A 301 18.20 -20.75 -25.31
CA ARG A 301 19.15 -21.12 -24.25
C ARG A 301 19.62 -22.56 -24.41
N LYS A 302 20.92 -22.80 -24.20
CA LYS A 302 21.50 -24.14 -24.10
C LYS A 302 21.38 -24.68 -22.67
N ASP A 303 20.83 -25.88 -22.52
CA ASP A 303 20.60 -26.59 -21.24
C ASP A 303 21.85 -27.32 -20.69
N ASP A 304 23.04 -26.74 -20.83
CA ASP A 304 24.30 -27.42 -20.47
C ASP A 304 24.67 -27.31 -18.96
N LEU A 305 23.80 -26.77 -18.09
CA LEU A 305 24.14 -26.44 -16.70
C LEU A 305 23.09 -26.93 -15.70
N LEU A 306 23.57 -27.49 -14.57
CA LEU A 306 22.74 -27.84 -13.42
C LEU A 306 21.91 -26.63 -12.95
N THR A 307 20.62 -26.87 -12.72
CA THR A 307 19.62 -25.90 -12.29
C THR A 307 19.36 -26.04 -10.79
N ILE A 308 18.49 -25.20 -10.24
CA ILE A 308 18.05 -25.31 -8.84
C ILE A 308 17.44 -26.69 -8.51
N SER A 309 16.87 -27.36 -9.52
CA SER A 309 16.31 -28.71 -9.39
C SER A 309 17.38 -29.74 -9.02
N GLU A 310 18.48 -29.81 -9.78
CA GLU A 310 19.53 -30.81 -9.55
C GLU A 310 20.36 -30.49 -8.29
N ILE A 311 20.42 -29.23 -7.87
CA ILE A 311 21.01 -28.88 -6.57
C ILE A 311 20.17 -29.49 -5.43
N GLY A 312 18.88 -29.73 -5.65
CA GLY A 312 17.96 -30.30 -4.66
C GLY A 312 17.60 -29.32 -3.55
N VAL A 313 17.49 -28.03 -3.87
CA VAL A 313 17.02 -26.99 -2.94
C VAL A 313 15.51 -26.98 -2.90
N ASP A 314 14.96 -27.01 -1.69
CA ASP A 314 13.51 -27.07 -1.44
C ASP A 314 13.00 -25.93 -0.54
N GLN A 315 13.87 -24.98 -0.17
CA GLN A 315 13.50 -23.70 0.43
C GLN A 315 14.52 -22.61 0.08
N ILE A 316 14.03 -21.44 -0.33
CA ILE A 316 14.83 -20.24 -0.61
C ILE A 316 14.61 -19.24 0.52
N ILE A 317 15.69 -18.67 1.01
CA ILE A 317 15.69 -17.66 2.07
C ILE A 317 16.47 -16.46 1.56
N VAL A 318 15.86 -15.28 1.58
CA VAL A 318 16.50 -14.04 1.10
C VAL A 318 16.62 -13.05 2.24
N ASP A 319 17.85 -12.70 2.62
CA ASP A 319 18.13 -11.60 3.54
C ASP A 319 18.25 -10.27 2.77
N GLU A 320 17.97 -9.16 3.43
CA GLU A 320 17.84 -7.84 2.79
C GLU A 320 16.92 -7.89 1.53
N ALA A 321 15.76 -8.54 1.69
CA ALA A 321 14.79 -8.81 0.64
C ALA A 321 14.25 -7.56 -0.09
N GLN A 322 14.49 -6.35 0.42
CA GLN A 322 14.15 -5.11 -0.25
C GLN A 322 14.69 -4.99 -1.68
N GLU A 323 15.82 -5.62 -1.99
CA GLU A 323 16.38 -5.63 -3.34
C GLU A 323 15.55 -6.45 -4.36
N PHE A 324 14.60 -7.26 -3.88
CA PHE A 324 13.78 -8.16 -4.69
C PHE A 324 12.30 -7.75 -4.78
N ARG A 325 11.90 -6.60 -4.23
CA ARG A 325 10.49 -6.17 -4.13
C ARG A 325 9.93 -5.44 -5.36
N LYS A 326 10.66 -5.39 -6.47
CA LYS A 326 10.21 -4.74 -7.72
C LYS A 326 9.81 -5.78 -8.75
N LEU A 327 8.68 -6.45 -8.58
CA LEU A 327 8.17 -7.43 -9.54
C LEU A 327 7.40 -6.70 -10.67
N SER A 328 7.44 -7.24 -11.89
CA SER A 328 6.62 -6.68 -12.98
C SER A 328 5.14 -7.01 -12.78
N PHE A 329 4.27 -6.08 -13.11
CA PHE A 329 2.82 -6.27 -13.11
C PHE A 329 2.17 -5.45 -14.22
N ALA A 330 1.02 -5.92 -14.69
CA ALA A 330 0.20 -5.20 -15.65
C ALA A 330 -0.62 -4.12 -14.94
N THR A 331 -0.76 -2.96 -15.57
CA THR A 331 -1.60 -1.87 -15.07
C THR A 331 -2.15 -1.01 -16.20
N ASN A 332 -3.40 -0.59 -16.11
CA ASN A 332 -4.00 0.44 -16.95
C ASN A 332 -3.53 1.84 -16.55
N MET A 333 -2.96 1.99 -15.36
CA MET A 333 -2.46 3.24 -14.81
C MET A 333 -1.01 3.50 -15.29
N SER A 334 -0.70 3.28 -16.57
CA SER A 334 0.69 3.42 -17.08
C SER A 334 1.22 4.86 -17.02
N THR A 335 0.36 5.84 -16.80
CA THR A 335 0.69 7.26 -16.60
C THR A 335 0.92 7.64 -15.14
N LEU A 336 0.71 6.72 -14.20
CA LEU A 336 0.83 6.95 -12.77
C LEU A 336 2.30 7.05 -12.36
N LYS A 337 2.73 8.23 -11.94
CA LYS A 337 4.11 8.41 -11.42
C LYS A 337 4.23 7.78 -10.04
N GLY A 338 5.41 7.21 -9.78
CA GLY A 338 5.73 6.54 -8.50
C GLY A 338 5.50 5.03 -8.50
N VAL A 339 4.87 4.50 -9.56
CA VAL A 339 4.66 3.07 -9.77
C VAL A 339 5.25 2.69 -11.13
N ASP A 340 6.41 2.03 -11.11
CA ASP A 340 7.01 1.49 -12.32
C ASP A 340 6.50 0.06 -12.54
N PRO A 341 5.69 -0.21 -13.57
CA PRO A 341 5.22 -1.56 -13.89
C PRO A 341 6.37 -2.47 -14.36
N ASN A 342 7.52 -1.90 -14.74
CA ASN A 342 8.69 -2.66 -15.13
C ASN A 342 9.44 -3.09 -13.86
N GLY A 343 9.33 -4.38 -13.55
CA GLY A 343 10.08 -5.00 -12.48
C GLY A 343 11.57 -5.15 -12.80
N SER A 344 12.35 -5.45 -11.76
CA SER A 344 13.76 -5.79 -11.90
C SER A 344 13.93 -7.25 -12.27
N GLN A 345 14.97 -7.55 -13.05
CA GLN A 345 15.34 -8.93 -13.39
C GLN A 345 15.61 -9.77 -12.12
N ARG A 346 16.11 -9.17 -11.04
CA ARG A 346 16.35 -9.85 -9.76
C ARG A 346 15.05 -10.33 -9.12
N ALA A 347 14.03 -9.48 -9.09
CA ALA A 347 12.71 -9.83 -8.57
C ALA A 347 12.07 -10.95 -9.39
N TRP A 348 12.12 -10.86 -10.72
CA TRP A 348 11.63 -11.91 -11.60
C TRP A 348 12.33 -13.26 -11.35
N ASP A 349 13.66 -13.24 -11.23
CA ASP A 349 14.46 -14.44 -10.97
C ASP A 349 14.08 -15.12 -9.64
N LEU A 350 13.85 -14.34 -8.58
CA LEU A 350 13.32 -14.86 -7.32
C LEU A 350 11.90 -15.42 -7.48
N TYR A 351 11.04 -14.72 -8.21
CA TYR A 351 9.66 -15.14 -8.44
C TYR A 351 9.60 -16.52 -9.10
N VAL A 352 10.26 -16.69 -10.25
CA VAL A 352 10.25 -17.95 -11.00
C VAL A 352 10.84 -19.10 -10.16
N LYS A 353 11.96 -18.86 -9.47
CA LYS A 353 12.56 -19.87 -8.59
C LYS A 353 11.68 -20.24 -7.41
N SER A 354 11.04 -19.26 -6.78
CA SER A 354 10.12 -19.51 -5.67
C SER A 354 8.93 -20.35 -6.14
N ARG A 355 8.37 -20.08 -7.32
CA ARG A 355 7.30 -20.89 -7.92
C ARG A 355 7.76 -22.31 -8.24
N PHE A 356 8.97 -22.49 -8.76
CA PHE A 356 9.53 -23.81 -8.98
C PHE A 356 9.67 -24.58 -7.65
N VAL A 357 10.26 -23.97 -6.62
CA VAL A 357 10.44 -24.60 -5.32
C VAL A 357 9.11 -24.88 -4.63
N GLU A 358 8.09 -24.06 -4.85
CA GLU A 358 6.71 -24.31 -4.37
C GLU A 358 6.14 -25.63 -4.91
N THR A 359 6.50 -26.04 -6.13
CA THR A 359 6.11 -27.36 -6.66
C THR A 359 6.78 -28.54 -5.95
N LYS A 360 7.91 -28.28 -5.27
CA LYS A 360 8.68 -29.30 -4.53
C LYS A 360 8.30 -29.32 -3.06
N ASN A 361 8.06 -28.17 -2.45
CA ASN A 361 7.69 -28.03 -1.04
C ASN A 361 6.59 -26.95 -0.86
N PRO A 362 5.32 -27.30 -1.13
CA PRO A 362 4.21 -26.37 -1.06
C PRO A 362 4.08 -25.68 0.31
N GLY A 363 3.85 -24.37 0.29
CA GLY A 363 3.72 -23.52 1.47
C GLY A 363 5.04 -23.17 2.16
N ARG A 364 6.20 -23.66 1.68
CA ARG A 364 7.51 -23.50 2.35
C ARG A 364 8.61 -22.96 1.45
N ALA A 365 8.30 -22.61 0.20
CA ALA A 365 9.31 -22.30 -0.78
C ALA A 365 10.14 -21.05 -0.48
N LEU A 366 9.58 -20.07 0.22
CA LEU A 366 10.18 -18.75 0.32
C LEU A 366 10.09 -18.14 1.72
N VAL A 367 11.24 -17.80 2.28
CA VAL A 367 11.35 -16.93 3.46
C VAL A 367 12.06 -15.63 3.05
N LEU A 368 11.44 -14.50 3.35
CA LEU A 368 12.04 -13.19 3.13
C LEU A 368 12.46 -12.61 4.49
N ALA A 369 13.55 -11.85 4.53
CA ALA A 369 13.97 -11.12 5.72
C ALA A 369 14.44 -9.72 5.33
N SER A 370 13.98 -8.70 6.07
CA SER A 370 14.38 -7.31 5.82
C SER A 370 14.27 -6.49 7.11
N GLY A 371 15.23 -5.58 7.30
CA GLY A 371 15.13 -4.54 8.32
C GLY A 371 14.10 -3.45 8.01
N THR A 372 13.80 -3.26 6.72
CA THR A 372 13.01 -2.14 6.22
C THR A 372 11.90 -2.71 5.35
N PRO A 373 10.83 -3.26 5.97
CA PRO A 373 9.89 -4.14 5.30
C PRO A 373 9.11 -3.49 4.15
N ILE A 374 8.98 -2.16 4.19
CA ILE A 374 8.43 -1.30 3.13
C ILE A 374 9.38 -0.11 2.99
N THR A 375 9.75 0.26 1.76
CA THR A 375 10.69 1.38 1.54
C THR A 375 10.00 2.64 1.05
N ASN A 376 9.18 2.57 -0.01
CA ASN A 376 8.57 3.80 -0.55
C ASN A 376 7.41 3.62 -1.53
N THR A 377 6.96 2.39 -1.88
CA THR A 377 5.92 2.25 -2.92
C THR A 377 4.88 1.18 -2.61
N LEU A 378 3.64 1.49 -2.94
CA LEU A 378 2.51 0.56 -3.05
C LEU A 378 2.87 -0.69 -3.87
N GLY A 379 3.61 -0.52 -4.97
CA GLY A 379 4.08 -1.60 -5.82
C GLY A 379 4.99 -2.61 -5.11
N GLU A 380 5.78 -2.18 -4.12
CA GLU A 380 6.59 -3.10 -3.30
C GLU A 380 5.72 -3.97 -2.39
N MET A 381 4.68 -3.38 -1.77
CA MET A 381 3.78 -4.12 -0.91
C MET A 381 2.99 -5.16 -1.71
N PHE A 382 2.47 -4.76 -2.88
CA PHE A 382 1.83 -5.67 -3.82
C PHE A 382 2.78 -6.79 -4.26
N SER A 383 4.04 -6.47 -4.59
CA SER A 383 5.04 -7.48 -4.96
C SER A 383 5.29 -8.48 -3.83
N VAL A 384 5.42 -8.02 -2.58
CA VAL A 384 5.60 -8.89 -1.41
C VAL A 384 4.37 -9.78 -1.19
N GLN A 385 3.15 -9.24 -1.34
CA GLN A 385 1.93 -10.03 -1.26
C GLN A 385 1.82 -11.05 -2.41
N ARG A 386 2.31 -10.73 -3.61
CA ARG A 386 2.40 -11.71 -4.71
C ARG A 386 3.42 -12.82 -4.44
N TYR A 387 4.51 -12.54 -3.73
CA TYR A 387 5.47 -13.57 -3.33
C TYR A 387 4.89 -14.53 -2.30
N LEU A 388 4.25 -14.01 -1.24
CA LEU A 388 3.94 -14.81 -0.04
C LEU A 388 2.44 -15.03 0.22
N GLY A 389 1.56 -14.28 -0.44
CA GLY A 389 0.11 -14.28 -0.20
C GLY A 389 -0.73 -14.31 -1.50
N TYR A 390 -0.18 -14.84 -2.59
CA TYR A 390 -0.83 -14.82 -3.90
C TYR A 390 -2.22 -15.48 -3.89
N GLU A 391 -2.37 -16.61 -3.20
CA GLU A 391 -3.67 -17.29 -3.10
C GLU A 391 -4.71 -16.41 -2.38
N ALA A 392 -4.31 -15.73 -1.30
CA ALA A 392 -5.16 -14.81 -0.57
C ALA A 392 -5.57 -13.58 -1.40
N LEU A 393 -4.70 -13.12 -2.29
CA LEU A 393 -5.01 -12.09 -3.29
C LEU A 393 -6.00 -12.61 -4.33
N LEU A 394 -5.78 -13.81 -4.86
CA LEU A 394 -6.64 -14.43 -5.88
C LEU A 394 -8.06 -14.63 -5.36
N GLN A 395 -8.23 -15.21 -4.17
CA GLN A 395 -9.52 -15.42 -3.51
C GLN A 395 -10.31 -14.12 -3.30
N ARG A 396 -9.61 -12.98 -3.15
CA ARG A 396 -10.22 -11.66 -2.94
C ARG A 396 -10.40 -10.85 -4.23
N GLY A 397 -9.94 -11.38 -5.38
CA GLY A 397 -9.94 -10.63 -6.64
C GLY A 397 -8.92 -9.50 -6.69
N LEU A 398 -7.87 -9.55 -5.86
CA LEU A 398 -6.81 -8.52 -5.74
C LEU A 398 -5.47 -8.98 -6.32
N HIS A 399 -5.46 -10.02 -7.15
CA HIS A 399 -4.24 -10.57 -7.75
C HIS A 399 -3.70 -9.68 -8.88
N GLU A 400 -4.54 -8.83 -9.46
CA GLU A 400 -4.18 -7.78 -10.41
C GLU A 400 -3.89 -6.46 -9.70
N PHE A 401 -2.86 -5.75 -10.17
CA PHE A 401 -2.42 -4.51 -9.53
C PHE A 401 -3.51 -3.45 -9.50
N ASP A 402 -4.29 -3.29 -10.57
CA ASP A 402 -5.34 -2.25 -10.66
C ASP A 402 -6.48 -2.49 -9.65
N ALA A 403 -6.90 -3.74 -9.45
CA ALA A 403 -7.90 -4.09 -8.43
C ALA A 403 -7.35 -3.85 -7.02
N TRP A 404 -6.10 -4.23 -6.80
CA TRP A 404 -5.42 -4.00 -5.53
C TRP A 404 -5.26 -2.50 -5.22
N ALA A 405 -4.79 -1.75 -6.20
CA ALA A 405 -4.60 -0.30 -6.15
C ALA A 405 -5.89 0.45 -5.88
N SER A 406 -6.98 0.13 -6.58
CA SER A 406 -8.29 0.76 -6.36
C SER A 406 -8.91 0.42 -5.00
N THR A 407 -8.51 -0.70 -4.40
CA THR A 407 -8.98 -1.10 -3.05
C THR A 407 -8.22 -0.40 -1.94
N PHE A 408 -6.92 -0.16 -2.13
CA PHE A 408 -6.01 0.29 -1.07
C PHE A 408 -5.37 1.65 -1.29
N GLY A 409 -5.59 2.29 -2.44
CA GLY A 409 -4.95 3.56 -2.80
C GLY A 409 -5.90 4.53 -3.50
N ASP A 410 -5.83 5.78 -3.08
CA ASP A 410 -6.43 6.93 -3.75
C ASP A 410 -5.36 7.69 -4.55
N VAL A 411 -5.74 8.10 -5.75
CA VAL A 411 -4.86 8.86 -6.65
C VAL A 411 -5.25 10.33 -6.68
N THR A 412 -4.26 11.22 -6.65
CA THR A 412 -4.42 12.65 -6.93
C THR A 412 -3.74 13.00 -8.25
N THR A 413 -4.27 13.99 -8.94
CA THR A 413 -3.63 14.54 -10.14
C THR A 413 -3.23 15.97 -9.86
N GLU A 414 -1.93 16.24 -9.96
CA GLU A 414 -1.35 17.56 -9.75
C GLU A 414 -0.68 18.05 -11.03
N LEU A 415 -0.64 19.37 -11.24
CA LEU A 415 0.09 19.95 -12.35
C LEU A 415 1.59 19.96 -12.02
N GLU A 416 2.37 19.23 -12.81
CA GLU A 416 3.82 19.13 -12.65
C GLU A 416 4.55 19.82 -13.80
N LEU A 417 5.53 20.66 -13.46
CA LEU A 417 6.44 21.22 -14.43
C LEU A 417 7.36 20.13 -14.99
N GLN A 418 7.26 19.87 -16.29
CA GLN A 418 8.15 18.95 -16.98
C GLN A 418 9.55 19.57 -17.16
N PRO A 419 10.60 18.76 -17.39
CA PRO A 419 11.90 19.28 -17.80
C PRO A 419 11.82 20.24 -18.99
N SER A 420 10.82 20.09 -19.86
CA SER A 420 10.57 20.98 -21.00
C SER A 420 9.92 22.34 -20.64
N GLY A 421 9.84 22.75 -19.37
CA GLY A 421 9.22 24.01 -18.95
C GLY A 421 7.68 24.05 -19.00
N LYS A 422 7.02 22.97 -19.45
CA LYS A 422 5.56 22.92 -19.60
C LYS A 422 4.90 22.17 -18.44
N TYR A 423 3.80 22.71 -17.94
CA TYR A 423 2.96 22.01 -16.96
C TYR A 423 2.24 20.85 -17.62
N LYS A 424 2.32 19.68 -17.00
CA LYS A 424 1.60 18.48 -17.40
C LYS A 424 0.89 17.93 -16.15
N PRO A 425 -0.41 17.61 -16.24
CA PRO A 425 -1.08 16.90 -15.17
C PRO A 425 -0.43 15.52 -15.01
N VAL A 426 0.03 15.24 -13.81
CA VAL A 426 0.63 13.98 -13.41
C VAL A 426 -0.17 13.40 -12.27
N THR A 427 -0.61 12.16 -12.46
CA THR A 427 -1.36 11.41 -11.47
C THR A 427 -0.40 10.59 -10.62
N ARG A 428 -0.64 10.55 -9.30
CA ARG A 428 0.15 9.82 -8.30
C ARG A 428 -0.77 9.22 -7.26
N PHE A 429 -0.30 8.20 -6.54
CA PHE A 429 -0.95 7.81 -5.30
C PHE A 429 -0.68 8.87 -4.23
N ALA A 430 -1.73 9.25 -3.51
CA ALA A 430 -1.69 10.28 -2.48
C ALA A 430 -2.11 9.75 -1.12
N THR A 431 -2.94 8.71 -1.06
CA THR A 431 -3.45 8.22 0.23
C THR A 431 -3.69 6.72 0.15
N PHE A 432 -3.25 6.00 1.18
CA PHE A 432 -3.66 4.64 1.45
C PHE A 432 -5.03 4.67 2.13
N VAL A 433 -5.95 3.87 1.61
CA VAL A 433 -7.28 3.65 2.18
C VAL A 433 -7.41 2.18 2.58
N ASN A 434 -8.33 1.88 3.50
CA ASN A 434 -8.52 0.50 4.00
C ASN A 434 -7.22 -0.10 4.58
N VAL A 435 -6.45 0.76 5.27
CA VAL A 435 -5.15 0.39 5.86
C VAL A 435 -5.26 -0.80 6.82
N PRO A 436 -6.29 -0.93 7.70
CA PRO A 436 -6.39 -2.07 8.60
C PRO A 436 -6.45 -3.40 7.85
N GLU A 437 -7.21 -3.46 6.75
CA GLU A 437 -7.36 -4.66 5.92
C GLU A 437 -6.05 -4.99 5.21
N LEU A 438 -5.40 -3.97 4.64
CA LEU A 438 -4.10 -4.09 3.98
C LEU A 438 -3.03 -4.66 4.92
N ILE A 439 -2.98 -4.13 6.14
CA ILE A 439 -2.02 -4.54 7.17
C ILE A 439 -2.37 -5.91 7.74
N ALA A 440 -3.64 -6.25 7.93
CA ALA A 440 -4.05 -7.59 8.33
C ALA A 440 -3.61 -8.63 7.29
N MET A 441 -3.80 -8.34 5.99
CA MET A 441 -3.32 -9.20 4.90
C MET A 441 -1.79 -9.34 4.93
N PHE A 442 -1.05 -8.24 5.11
CA PHE A 442 0.41 -8.28 5.22
C PHE A 442 0.90 -9.07 6.44
N ARG A 443 0.33 -8.84 7.62
CA ARG A 443 0.69 -9.52 8.88
C ARG A 443 0.33 -11.00 8.89
N SER A 444 -0.56 -11.47 8.01
CA SER A 444 -0.89 -12.89 7.87
C SER A 444 0.34 -13.76 7.53
N PHE A 445 1.29 -13.22 6.75
CA PHE A 445 2.56 -13.89 6.41
C PHE A 445 3.81 -13.18 6.98
N ALA A 446 3.70 -11.92 7.44
CA ALA A 446 4.82 -11.17 8.00
C ALA A 446 4.90 -11.20 9.53
N ASP A 447 6.06 -11.55 10.10
CA ASP A 447 6.41 -11.33 11.51
C ASP A 447 7.14 -9.99 11.63
N VAL A 448 6.52 -9.04 12.33
CA VAL A 448 7.02 -7.68 12.47
C VAL A 448 7.64 -7.50 13.84
N VAL A 449 8.86 -6.96 13.89
CA VAL A 449 9.52 -6.50 15.13
C VAL A 449 10.03 -5.10 14.87
N MET A 450 9.41 -4.12 15.53
CA MET A 450 9.80 -2.72 15.42
C MET A 450 11.04 -2.44 16.30
N PRO A 451 11.80 -1.37 16.03
CA PRO A 451 12.92 -0.97 16.88
C PRO A 451 12.54 -0.76 18.34
N GLU A 452 11.33 -0.25 18.60
CA GLU A 452 10.80 -0.04 19.95
C GLU A 452 10.56 -1.37 20.68
N ASP A 453 9.95 -2.36 19.99
CA ASP A 453 9.75 -3.72 20.53
C ASP A 453 11.09 -4.35 20.92
N LEU A 454 12.13 -4.11 20.12
CA LEU A 454 13.45 -4.70 20.33
C LEU A 454 14.10 -4.23 21.65
N ARG A 455 13.82 -2.99 22.09
CA ARG A 455 14.35 -2.45 23.36
C ARG A 455 13.86 -3.21 24.59
N ALA A 456 12.72 -3.91 24.50
CA ALA A 456 12.25 -4.78 25.56
C ALA A 456 13.10 -6.04 25.73
N TYR A 457 13.82 -6.47 24.68
CA TYR A 457 14.57 -7.73 24.66
C TYR A 457 16.09 -7.53 24.74
N VAL A 458 16.62 -6.43 24.21
CA VAL A 458 18.07 -6.22 24.10
C VAL A 458 18.50 -4.88 24.67
N LYS A 459 19.67 -4.86 25.35
CA LYS A 459 20.30 -3.61 25.79
C LYS A 459 20.89 -2.90 24.56
N VAL A 460 20.28 -1.77 24.20
CA VAL A 460 20.81 -0.79 23.24
C VAL A 460 21.22 0.48 23.98
N PRO A 461 22.24 1.21 23.50
CA PRO A 461 22.61 2.49 24.09
C PRO A 461 21.47 3.52 23.96
N ALA A 462 21.37 4.40 24.94
CA ALA A 462 20.48 5.56 24.89
C ALA A 462 21.08 6.66 24.00
N LEU A 463 20.21 7.47 23.39
CA LEU A 463 20.62 8.72 22.75
C LEU A 463 20.76 9.80 23.82
N SER A 464 21.86 10.55 23.78
CA SER A 464 22.15 11.62 24.75
C SER A 464 21.01 12.64 24.91
N THR A 465 20.31 12.96 23.83
CA THR A 465 19.18 13.89 23.79
C THR A 465 17.82 13.20 23.58
N GLY A 466 17.76 11.86 23.65
CA GLY A 466 16.55 11.08 23.34
C GLY A 466 16.21 10.98 21.83
N ALA A 467 16.64 11.94 21.02
CA ALA A 467 16.50 11.97 19.56
C ALA A 467 17.81 12.39 18.87
N ARG A 468 17.84 12.35 17.53
CA ARG A 468 18.96 12.87 16.72
C ARG A 468 19.18 14.36 17.01
N GLN A 469 20.44 14.79 17.06
CA GLN A 469 20.82 16.19 17.26
C GLN A 469 21.02 16.87 15.91
N ILE A 470 20.22 17.89 15.61
CA ILE A 470 20.37 18.68 14.39
C ILE A 470 21.34 19.84 14.67
N VAL A 471 22.49 19.82 14.01
CA VAL A 471 23.50 20.89 14.07
C VAL A 471 23.30 21.78 12.85
N THR A 472 22.93 23.03 13.06
CA THR A 472 22.69 24.00 11.99
C THR A 472 23.90 24.89 11.73
N ALA A 473 24.20 25.12 10.46
CA ALA A 473 25.18 26.09 9.99
C ALA A 473 24.46 27.28 9.34
N LYS A 474 24.89 28.51 9.64
CA LYS A 474 24.33 29.71 9.02
C LYS A 474 24.80 29.81 7.55
N PRO A 475 23.93 30.21 6.61
CA PRO A 475 24.33 30.39 5.23
C PRO A 475 25.29 31.57 5.11
N SER A 476 26.41 31.35 4.42
CA SER A 476 27.36 32.41 4.11
C SER A 476 26.81 33.39 3.07
N ALA A 477 27.47 34.54 2.93
CA ALA A 477 27.16 35.48 1.85
C ALA A 477 27.42 34.86 0.46
N ALA A 478 28.45 34.01 0.32
CA ALA A 478 28.74 33.31 -0.93
C ALA A 478 27.65 32.29 -1.27
N PHE A 479 27.15 31.57 -0.28
CA PHE A 479 26.07 30.61 -0.46
C PHE A 479 24.79 31.30 -0.92
N LYS A 480 24.42 32.42 -0.28
CA LYS A 480 23.27 33.22 -0.70
C LYS A 480 23.40 33.75 -2.13
N ARG A 481 24.59 34.16 -2.56
CA ARG A 481 24.83 34.55 -3.96
C ARG A 481 24.64 33.37 -4.91
N TYR A 482 25.11 32.19 -4.54
CA TYR A 482 24.90 30.98 -5.34
C TYR A 482 23.41 30.60 -5.42
N GLN A 483 22.62 30.82 -4.36
CA GLN A 483 21.16 30.64 -4.41
C GLN A 483 20.52 31.52 -5.50
N MET A 484 20.97 32.76 -5.69
CA MET A 484 20.50 33.62 -6.79
C MET A 484 20.86 33.06 -8.18
N VAL A 485 22.03 32.40 -8.31
CA VAL A 485 22.41 31.69 -9.54
C VAL A 485 21.47 30.51 -9.79
N LEU A 486 21.11 29.76 -8.75
CA LEU A 486 20.13 28.67 -8.85
C LEU A 486 18.73 29.20 -9.22
N ASP A 487 18.32 30.37 -8.69
CA ASP A 487 17.08 31.03 -9.09
C ASP A 487 17.04 31.36 -10.58
N ALA A 488 18.11 31.95 -11.10
CA ALA A 488 18.24 32.26 -12.53
C ALA A 488 18.18 30.99 -13.39
N ARG A 489 18.82 29.90 -12.95
CA ARG A 489 18.76 28.60 -13.63
C ARG A 489 17.34 28.03 -13.65
N ILE A 490 16.59 28.15 -12.55
CA ILE A 490 15.19 27.70 -12.48
C ILE A 490 14.32 28.52 -13.42
N LYS A 491 14.45 29.86 -13.42
CA LYS A 491 13.74 30.74 -14.35
C LYS A 491 14.02 30.39 -15.81
N ALA A 492 15.28 30.13 -16.17
CA ALA A 492 15.63 29.69 -17.52
C ALA A 492 15.01 28.33 -17.89
N ILE A 493 14.85 27.42 -16.92
CA ILE A 493 14.14 26.14 -17.11
C ILE A 493 12.63 26.36 -17.28
N GLU A 494 12.04 27.31 -16.56
CA GLU A 494 10.62 27.70 -16.69
C GLU A 494 10.32 28.32 -18.06
N GLU A 495 11.19 29.22 -18.54
CA GLU A 495 11.05 29.93 -19.81
C GLU A 495 11.41 29.08 -21.05
N ARG A 496 11.99 27.90 -20.84
CA ARG A 496 12.41 27.03 -21.94
C ARG A 496 11.20 26.45 -22.67
N ASP A 497 11.10 26.76 -23.97
CA ASP A 497 10.00 26.30 -24.83
C ASP A 497 10.30 25.03 -25.67
N ARG A 498 11.49 24.45 -25.49
CA ARG A 498 11.96 23.22 -26.16
C ARG A 498 12.22 22.06 -25.17
N PRO A 499 12.17 20.79 -25.62
CA PRO A 499 12.61 19.66 -24.78
C PRO A 499 14.06 19.81 -24.29
N ALA A 500 14.35 19.26 -23.12
CA ALA A 500 15.72 19.24 -22.59
C ALA A 500 16.60 18.27 -23.39
N GLU A 501 17.77 18.73 -23.79
CA GLU A 501 18.78 17.95 -24.51
C GLU A 501 19.98 17.60 -23.60
N PRO A 502 20.79 16.58 -23.92
CA PRO A 502 21.98 16.26 -23.14
C PRO A 502 22.92 17.47 -23.00
N GLY A 503 23.15 17.90 -21.77
CA GLY A 503 23.94 19.09 -21.44
C GLY A 503 23.10 20.29 -20.99
N ASP A 504 21.80 20.29 -21.28
CA ASP A 504 20.90 21.27 -20.70
C ASP A 504 20.71 21.04 -19.20
N ASP A 505 20.43 22.13 -18.49
CA ASP A 505 20.03 22.06 -17.10
C ASP A 505 18.59 21.53 -16.94
N ILE A 506 18.40 20.68 -15.93
CA ILE A 506 17.10 20.13 -15.52
C ILE A 506 16.89 20.41 -14.03
N LEU A 507 15.64 20.39 -13.59
CA LEU A 507 15.31 20.69 -12.19
C LEU A 507 16.09 19.79 -11.20
N LEU A 508 16.30 18.51 -11.55
CA LEU A 508 17.05 17.57 -10.72
C LEU A 508 18.55 17.93 -10.60
N SER A 509 19.17 18.47 -11.65
CA SER A 509 20.57 18.92 -11.58
C SER A 509 20.70 20.16 -10.70
N VAL A 510 19.76 21.11 -10.79
CA VAL A 510 19.70 22.28 -9.89
C VAL A 510 19.56 21.85 -8.43
N ILE A 511 18.64 20.93 -8.13
CA ILE A 511 18.47 20.39 -6.75
C ILE A 511 19.74 19.68 -6.29
N THR A 512 20.37 18.90 -7.17
CA THR A 512 21.61 18.19 -6.86
C THR A 512 22.74 19.17 -6.55
N ASP A 513 22.90 20.23 -7.35
CA ASP A 513 23.89 21.28 -7.12
C ASP A 513 23.61 22.06 -5.83
N GLY A 514 22.34 22.42 -5.57
CA GLY A 514 21.94 23.05 -4.32
C GLY A 514 22.28 22.21 -3.09
N ARG A 515 22.11 20.88 -3.16
CA ARG A 515 22.51 19.95 -2.08
C ARG A 515 24.02 19.86 -1.91
N HIS A 516 24.79 19.90 -3.00
CA HIS A 516 26.25 19.95 -2.94
C HIS A 516 26.74 21.28 -2.32
N ALA A 517 26.21 22.40 -2.80
CA ALA A 517 26.50 23.74 -2.28
C ALA A 517 26.16 23.86 -0.78
N ALA A 518 25.09 23.21 -0.33
CA ALA A 518 24.72 23.19 1.09
C ALA A 518 25.75 22.49 1.98
N ILE A 519 26.54 21.54 1.43
CA ILE A 519 27.67 20.89 2.13
C ILE A 519 28.87 21.83 2.16
N ASP A 520 29.31 22.24 0.98
CA ASP A 520 30.46 23.11 0.78
C ASP A 520 30.40 23.69 -0.64
N LEU A 521 30.57 25.00 -0.78
CA LEU A 521 30.52 25.66 -2.08
C LEU A 521 31.59 25.14 -3.05
N ARG A 522 32.71 24.59 -2.57
CA ARG A 522 33.75 24.00 -3.43
C ARG A 522 33.28 22.80 -4.24
N LEU A 523 32.14 22.21 -3.89
CA LEU A 523 31.50 21.16 -4.70
C LEU A 523 30.78 21.70 -5.94
N VAL A 524 30.52 23.00 -6.02
CA VAL A 524 29.89 23.64 -7.19
C VAL A 524 30.78 24.70 -7.83
N ASP A 525 31.69 25.28 -7.05
CA ASP A 525 32.67 26.28 -7.45
C ASP A 525 34.03 25.94 -6.83
N PRO A 526 34.87 25.15 -7.51
CA PRO A 526 36.12 24.61 -6.94
C PRO A 526 37.15 25.68 -6.56
N ASP A 527 37.05 26.86 -7.17
CA ASP A 527 37.94 27.99 -6.93
C ASP A 527 37.53 28.81 -5.69
N ASN A 528 36.37 28.49 -5.09
CA ASN A 528 35.90 29.16 -3.88
C ASN A 528 36.75 28.80 -2.65
N ASP A 529 36.94 29.76 -1.76
CA ASP A 529 37.67 29.54 -0.51
C ASP A 529 36.89 28.66 0.48
N ASN A 530 37.62 28.06 1.43
CA ASN A 530 37.00 27.31 2.52
C ASN A 530 36.20 28.24 3.44
N GLU A 531 34.93 27.91 3.66
CA GLU A 531 34.03 28.66 4.53
C GLU A 531 34.09 28.12 5.97
N PRO A 532 34.65 28.86 6.95
CA PRO A 532 34.94 28.31 8.28
C PRO A 532 33.72 27.75 9.02
N ASP A 533 32.57 28.42 8.88
CA ASP A 533 31.34 28.13 9.61
C ASP A 533 30.36 27.24 8.83
N ASN A 534 30.79 26.63 7.71
CA ASN A 534 29.94 25.73 6.95
C ASN A 534 29.68 24.40 7.68
N LYS A 535 28.65 23.67 7.24
CA LYS A 535 28.25 22.43 7.92
C LYS A 535 29.32 21.33 7.88
N LEU A 536 30.16 21.31 6.83
CA LEU A 536 31.28 20.37 6.72
C LEU A 536 32.32 20.60 7.83
N ASN A 537 32.71 21.85 8.05
CA ASN A 537 33.66 22.23 9.10
C ASN A 537 33.06 22.08 10.50
N ALA A 538 31.76 22.34 10.68
CA ALA A 538 31.04 22.04 11.92
C ALA A 538 31.07 20.53 12.26
N LEU A 539 30.92 19.65 11.26
CA LEU A 539 31.07 18.20 11.43
C LEU A 539 32.48 17.84 11.89
N ILE A 540 33.50 18.36 11.22
CA ILE A 540 34.91 18.09 11.55
C ILE A 540 35.24 18.57 12.97
N GLY A 541 34.78 19.77 13.34
CA GLY A 541 34.96 20.31 14.69
C GLY A 541 34.32 19.44 15.77
N ASN A 542 33.07 19.02 15.57
CA ASN A 542 32.38 18.16 16.53
C ASN A 542 33.02 16.77 16.63
N ALA A 543 33.41 16.19 15.51
CA ALA A 543 34.04 14.87 15.49
C ALA A 543 35.43 14.89 16.14
N PHE A 544 36.18 15.97 15.94
CA PHE A 544 37.46 16.19 16.63
C PHE A 544 37.28 16.35 18.15
N ARG A 545 36.29 17.15 18.58
CA ARG A 545 35.95 17.30 20.01
C ARG A 545 35.67 15.95 20.67
N ILE A 546 34.81 15.13 20.07
CA ILE A 546 34.46 13.80 20.59
C ILE A 546 35.69 12.88 20.62
N TRP A 547 36.57 12.98 19.63
CA TRP A 547 37.83 12.23 19.59
C TRP A 547 38.76 12.59 20.75
N GLN A 548 38.85 13.88 21.11
CA GLN A 548 39.63 14.33 22.28
C GLN A 548 38.99 13.86 23.60
N GLU A 549 37.69 14.08 23.77
CA GLU A 549 36.95 13.72 24.99
C GLU A 549 37.00 12.21 25.28
N THR A 550 37.00 11.38 24.23
CA THR A 550 36.98 9.92 24.36
C THR A 550 38.34 9.26 24.25
N ALA A 551 39.44 10.02 24.13
CA ALA A 551 40.78 9.47 23.90
C ALA A 551 41.22 8.44 24.96
N GLN A 552 40.78 8.63 26.21
CA GLN A 552 41.11 7.76 27.35
C GLN A 552 40.04 6.69 27.65
N SER A 553 38.99 6.60 26.83
CA SER A 553 37.96 5.57 27.01
C SER A 553 38.53 4.18 26.76
N SER A 554 38.41 3.30 27.76
CA SER A 554 38.85 1.91 27.68
C SER A 554 37.70 1.01 27.24
N TYR A 555 38.06 -0.11 26.60
CA TYR A 555 37.10 -1.08 26.06
C TYR A 555 37.59 -2.49 26.34
N VAL A 556 36.66 -3.41 26.52
CA VAL A 556 36.97 -4.83 26.77
C VAL A 556 36.64 -5.70 25.57
N ARG A 557 37.38 -6.80 25.42
CA ARG A 557 37.10 -7.86 24.46
C ARG A 557 36.03 -8.80 25.02
N ALA A 558 35.54 -9.71 24.18
CA ALA A 558 34.55 -10.70 24.60
C ALA A 558 35.07 -11.66 25.70
N ASP A 559 36.39 -11.81 25.85
CA ASP A 559 37.04 -12.59 26.91
C ASP A 559 37.26 -11.78 28.20
N GLY A 560 36.74 -10.55 28.28
CA GLY A 560 36.88 -9.66 29.42
C GLY A 560 38.21 -8.90 29.50
N LYS A 561 39.18 -9.17 28.61
CA LYS A 561 40.47 -8.47 28.60
C LYS A 561 40.36 -7.09 27.97
N PRO A 562 41.09 -6.08 28.46
CA PRO A 562 41.09 -4.76 27.84
C PRO A 562 41.73 -4.82 26.44
N PHE A 563 41.26 -3.96 25.54
CA PHE A 563 42.00 -3.64 24.32
C PHE A 563 43.25 -2.82 24.66
N GLU A 564 44.32 -3.03 23.89
CA GLU A 564 45.58 -2.27 24.05
C GLU A 564 45.39 -0.78 23.74
N LEU A 565 44.55 -0.46 22.75
CA LEU A 565 44.27 0.92 22.36
C LEU A 565 42.96 1.41 22.99
N ALA A 566 43.07 2.54 23.70
CA ALA A 566 41.96 3.35 24.16
C ALA A 566 41.35 4.16 22.99
N GLY A 567 40.29 4.91 23.26
CA GLY A 567 39.68 5.80 22.26
C GLY A 567 38.42 5.23 21.64
N ALA A 568 37.35 6.03 21.64
CA ALA A 568 36.12 5.70 20.92
C ALA A 568 36.31 5.83 19.41
N ALA A 569 35.45 5.12 18.66
CA ALA A 569 35.32 5.26 17.22
C ALA A 569 34.06 6.06 16.84
N GLN A 570 34.07 6.62 15.64
CA GLN A 570 33.00 7.44 15.07
C GLN A 570 32.74 7.03 13.62
N MET A 571 31.48 7.09 13.20
CA MET A 571 31.07 6.83 11.82
C MET A 571 30.54 8.10 11.16
N MET A 572 30.96 8.37 9.93
CA MET A 572 30.51 9.51 9.14
C MET A 572 29.87 9.02 7.86
N PHE A 573 28.59 9.34 7.68
CA PHE A 573 27.82 9.02 6.50
C PHE A 573 27.70 10.22 5.59
N SER A 574 28.11 10.02 4.33
CA SER A 574 27.80 10.95 3.27
C SER A 574 27.64 10.26 1.91
N ASP A 575 26.49 10.48 1.26
CA ASP A 575 26.21 10.01 -0.10
C ASP A 575 26.68 11.02 -1.16
N LEU A 576 26.87 12.28 -0.76
CA LEU A 576 27.39 13.36 -1.60
C LEU A 576 28.88 13.64 -1.30
N GLY A 577 29.56 14.38 -2.17
CA GLY A 577 30.95 14.79 -1.93
C GLY A 577 31.96 13.63 -1.77
N THR A 578 31.63 12.44 -2.29
CA THR A 578 32.48 11.24 -2.21
C THR A 578 33.79 11.41 -2.99
N ILE A 579 34.75 10.49 -2.82
CA ILE A 579 36.04 10.54 -3.53
C ILE A 579 35.85 10.54 -5.07
N GLY A 580 34.84 9.82 -5.58
CA GLY A 580 34.59 9.75 -7.02
C GLY A 580 34.15 11.09 -7.63
N VAL A 581 33.53 11.95 -6.83
CA VAL A 581 32.98 13.25 -7.26
C VAL A 581 34.08 14.27 -7.58
N GLU A 582 35.26 14.11 -6.98
CA GLU A 582 36.45 14.94 -7.22
C GLU A 582 36.81 15.02 -8.71
N LYS A 583 36.64 13.92 -9.46
CA LYS A 583 36.93 13.88 -10.89
C LYS A 583 36.04 14.81 -11.72
N SER A 584 34.80 14.99 -11.28
CA SER A 584 33.80 15.82 -11.97
C SER A 584 33.71 17.25 -11.43
N ARG A 585 34.02 17.44 -10.14
CA ARG A 585 33.77 18.69 -9.40
C ARG A 585 35.01 19.29 -8.75
N GLY A 586 36.21 18.75 -8.96
CA GLY A 586 37.48 19.29 -8.42
C GLY A 586 37.67 19.18 -6.90
N PHE A 587 36.63 18.84 -6.13
CA PHE A 587 36.67 18.79 -4.67
C PHE A 587 36.01 17.52 -4.10
N SER A 588 36.50 17.05 -2.95
CA SER A 588 35.92 15.92 -2.19
C SER A 588 35.83 16.25 -0.71
N ALA A 589 34.60 16.19 -0.18
CA ALA A 589 34.34 16.33 1.26
C ALA A 589 35.06 15.24 2.07
N TYR A 590 35.18 14.02 1.53
CA TYR A 590 35.88 12.91 2.19
C TYR A 590 37.37 13.21 2.42
N ARG A 591 38.05 13.72 1.38
CA ARG A 591 39.46 14.10 1.50
C ARG A 591 39.62 15.29 2.43
N TRP A 592 38.74 16.29 2.32
CA TRP A 592 38.76 17.45 3.19
C TRP A 592 38.63 17.09 4.67
N ILE A 593 37.68 16.20 5.03
CA ILE A 593 37.51 15.70 6.40
C ILE A 593 38.81 15.07 6.90
N ARG A 594 39.42 14.17 6.11
CA ARG A 594 40.67 13.52 6.49
C ARG A 594 41.79 14.54 6.69
N ASP A 595 42.01 15.40 5.72
CA ASP A 595 43.14 16.32 5.71
C ASP A 595 43.04 17.33 6.86
N GLU A 596 41.83 17.83 7.14
CA GLU A 596 41.59 18.76 8.24
C GLU A 596 41.69 18.10 9.61
N LEU A 597 41.19 16.86 9.78
CA LEU A 597 41.41 16.09 11.02
C LEU A 597 42.90 15.86 11.26
N VAL A 598 43.66 15.54 10.20
CA VAL A 598 45.13 15.37 10.29
C VAL A 598 45.82 16.67 10.66
N ARG A 599 45.42 17.81 10.07
CA ARG A 599 45.94 19.14 10.46
C ARG A 599 45.69 19.46 11.93
N ARG A 600 44.56 19.00 12.49
CA ARG A 600 44.21 19.15 13.92
C ARG A 600 44.90 18.15 14.85
N GLY A 601 45.73 17.26 14.30
CA GLY A 601 46.56 16.33 15.08
C GLY A 601 46.03 14.89 15.17
N VAL A 602 44.96 14.54 14.45
CA VAL A 602 44.51 13.15 14.35
C VAL A 602 45.48 12.35 13.47
N PRO A 603 46.01 11.20 13.92
CA PRO A 603 46.87 10.36 13.08
C PRO A 603 46.11 9.87 11.84
N ALA A 604 46.73 9.98 10.65
CA ALA A 604 46.12 9.53 9.40
C ALA A 604 45.74 8.04 9.41
N SER A 605 46.45 7.22 10.18
CA SER A 605 46.15 5.79 10.38
C SER A 605 44.82 5.54 11.10
N GLU A 606 44.29 6.53 11.82
CA GLU A 606 43.02 6.41 12.53
C GLU A 606 41.80 6.70 11.63
N ILE A 607 42.02 7.13 10.38
CA ILE A 607 40.98 7.54 9.44
C ILE A 607 40.94 6.57 8.28
N ALA A 608 39.77 5.99 7.99
CA ALA A 608 39.60 5.06 6.88
C ALA A 608 38.35 5.36 6.05
N PHE A 609 38.48 5.21 4.73
CA PHE A 609 37.36 5.24 3.77
C PHE A 609 36.94 3.82 3.43
N ILE A 610 35.67 3.47 3.63
CA ILE A 610 35.17 2.11 3.34
C ILE A 610 35.32 1.73 1.86
N GLN A 611 35.27 2.72 0.95
CA GLN A 611 35.34 2.53 -0.50
C GLN A 611 36.69 2.01 -0.98
N ASP A 612 37.77 2.23 -0.22
CA ASP A 612 39.12 1.74 -0.55
C ASP A 612 39.21 0.21 -0.36
N PHE A 613 38.31 -0.37 0.44
CA PHE A 613 38.30 -1.78 0.80
C PHE A 613 37.25 -2.54 -0.02
N LYS A 614 37.56 -2.82 -1.30
CA LYS A 614 36.59 -3.48 -2.21
C LYS A 614 36.28 -4.94 -1.85
N LYS A 615 37.30 -5.70 -1.44
CA LYS A 615 37.17 -7.15 -1.15
C LYS A 615 36.57 -7.41 0.24
N ALA A 616 35.70 -8.40 0.36
CA ALA A 616 35.05 -8.77 1.63
C ALA A 616 36.05 -9.03 2.78
N GLN A 617 37.15 -9.73 2.51
CA GLN A 617 38.21 -9.98 3.50
C GLN A 617 38.87 -8.68 4.00
N ALA A 618 39.07 -7.70 3.10
CA ALA A 618 39.67 -6.42 3.45
C ALA A 618 38.72 -5.59 4.34
N LYS A 619 37.42 -5.57 4.02
CA LYS A 619 36.39 -4.92 4.86
C LYS A 619 36.34 -5.53 6.27
N GLN A 620 36.43 -6.86 6.38
CA GLN A 620 36.42 -7.51 7.69
C GLN A 620 37.64 -7.15 8.55
N ARG A 621 38.83 -7.03 7.93
CA ARG A 621 40.03 -6.56 8.63
C ARG A 621 39.84 -5.13 9.12
N LEU A 622 39.35 -4.24 8.27
CA LEU A 622 39.01 -2.86 8.66
C LEU A 622 38.05 -2.81 9.85
N PHE A 623 36.97 -3.60 9.86
CA PHE A 623 36.06 -3.64 11.01
C PHE A 623 36.73 -4.18 12.27
N GLY A 624 37.69 -5.11 12.13
CA GLY A 624 38.55 -5.55 13.22
C GLY A 624 39.43 -4.43 13.76
N GLU A 625 40.01 -3.61 12.88
CA GLU A 625 40.83 -2.45 13.23
C GLU A 625 40.04 -1.36 13.93
N VAL A 626 38.78 -1.11 13.51
CA VAL A 626 37.86 -0.21 14.21
C VAL A 626 37.55 -0.73 15.61
N ARG A 627 37.20 -2.01 15.76
CA ARG A 627 36.95 -2.61 17.09
C ARG A 627 38.19 -2.60 17.98
N ALA A 628 39.37 -2.71 17.39
CA ALA A 628 40.65 -2.66 18.10
C ALA A 628 41.10 -1.24 18.48
N GLY A 629 40.47 -0.19 17.92
CA GLY A 629 40.84 1.21 18.16
C GLY A 629 41.93 1.75 17.24
N LYS A 630 42.40 0.95 16.27
CA LYS A 630 43.38 1.40 15.26
C LYS A 630 42.78 2.42 14.30
N VAL A 631 41.51 2.25 13.98
CA VAL A 631 40.72 3.19 13.18
C VAL A 631 39.64 3.78 14.08
N ARG A 632 39.65 5.10 14.24
CA ARG A 632 38.70 5.85 15.07
C ARG A 632 37.70 6.67 14.24
N PHE A 633 37.96 6.88 12.96
CA PHE A 633 37.04 7.52 12.02
C PHE A 633 36.80 6.61 10.82
N LEU A 634 35.56 6.16 10.64
CA LEU A 634 35.14 5.41 9.46
C LEU A 634 34.15 6.22 8.64
N ILE A 635 34.52 6.51 7.39
CA ILE A 635 33.74 7.37 6.50
C ILE A 635 33.23 6.53 5.33
N GLY A 636 31.93 6.67 5.00
CA GLY A 636 31.29 5.89 3.95
C GLY A 636 29.92 6.39 3.52
N SER A 637 29.40 5.82 2.43
CA SER A 637 28.05 6.08 1.93
C SER A 637 27.03 5.10 2.52
N SER A 638 25.74 5.40 2.38
CA SER A 638 24.63 4.52 2.73
C SER A 638 24.79 3.13 2.09
N ASP A 639 25.13 3.06 0.81
CA ASP A 639 25.23 1.79 0.09
C ASP A 639 26.43 0.93 0.53
N THR A 640 27.50 1.56 1.04
CA THR A 640 28.75 0.87 1.36
C THR A 640 28.89 0.51 2.83
N MET A 641 28.28 1.30 3.72
CA MET A 641 28.36 1.16 5.18
C MET A 641 26.98 0.97 5.85
N GLY A 642 25.88 1.21 5.13
CA GLY A 642 24.52 1.07 5.65
C GLY A 642 24.06 -0.38 5.84
N THR A 643 24.74 -1.38 5.27
CA THR A 643 24.43 -2.82 5.42
C THR A 643 25.66 -3.64 5.85
N GLY A 644 25.44 -4.71 6.64
CA GLY A 644 26.46 -5.71 7.03
C GLY A 644 27.76 -5.24 7.70
N VAL A 645 27.80 -4.06 8.34
CA VAL A 645 28.92 -3.62 9.18
C VAL A 645 28.68 -3.98 10.65
N ASN A 646 29.65 -4.67 11.26
CA ASN A 646 29.68 -5.03 12.68
C ASN A 646 30.89 -4.36 13.35
N ALA A 647 30.77 -3.06 13.63
CA ALA A 647 31.85 -2.23 14.20
C ALA A 647 31.40 -1.43 15.43
N GLN A 648 30.22 -1.74 15.98
CA GLN A 648 29.53 -0.97 17.02
C GLN A 648 30.20 -0.94 18.39
N LEU A 649 31.13 -1.87 18.67
CA LEU A 649 31.66 -2.13 20.02
C LEU A 649 32.08 -0.88 20.79
N ARG A 650 32.75 0.06 20.10
CA ARG A 650 33.26 1.31 20.69
C ARG A 650 32.75 2.57 19.97
N LEU A 651 31.66 2.48 19.22
CA LEU A 651 31.11 3.63 18.49
C LEU A 651 30.44 4.59 19.48
N LYS A 652 30.98 5.81 19.60
CA LYS A 652 30.41 6.86 20.45
C LYS A 652 29.47 7.79 19.68
N ALA A 653 29.81 8.09 18.42
CA ALA A 653 29.06 9.04 17.61
C ALA A 653 28.87 8.60 16.16
N LEU A 654 27.73 8.98 15.60
CA LEU A 654 27.39 8.85 14.19
C LEU A 654 27.03 10.21 13.61
N HIS A 655 27.58 10.54 12.45
CA HIS A 655 27.41 11.83 11.78
C HIS A 655 26.75 11.64 10.41
N HIS A 656 25.63 12.34 10.17
CA HIS A 656 25.01 12.48 8.85
C HIS A 656 25.40 13.82 8.25
N LEU A 657 26.33 13.83 7.29
CA LEU A 657 26.71 15.06 6.58
C LEU A 657 25.62 15.52 5.60
N ASP A 658 24.93 14.57 4.98
CA ASP A 658 23.80 14.81 4.09
C ASP A 658 22.60 13.92 4.40
N VAL A 659 21.44 14.43 4.00
CA VAL A 659 20.15 13.78 4.18
C VAL A 659 19.90 12.82 3.03
N PRO A 660 19.72 11.51 3.28
CA PRO A 660 19.34 10.57 2.23
C PRO A 660 17.89 10.80 1.78
N TRP A 661 17.51 10.26 0.62
CA TRP A 661 16.14 10.39 0.11
C TRP A 661 15.14 9.44 0.79
N LEU A 662 15.64 8.33 1.35
CA LEU A 662 14.81 7.26 1.88
C LEU A 662 14.96 7.17 3.41
N PRO A 663 13.85 7.10 4.17
CA PRO A 663 13.88 6.87 5.61
C PRO A 663 14.58 5.56 6.00
N SER A 664 14.44 4.53 5.16
CA SER A 664 15.09 3.23 5.33
C SER A 664 16.62 3.34 5.37
N GLN A 665 17.21 4.26 4.61
CA GLN A 665 18.65 4.49 4.63
C GLN A 665 19.06 5.12 5.97
N ILE A 666 18.27 6.03 6.52
CA ILE A 666 18.49 6.62 7.85
C ILE A 666 18.48 5.52 8.91
N GLU A 667 17.44 4.68 8.93
CA GLU A 667 17.31 3.57 9.88
C GLU A 667 18.48 2.59 9.77
N GLN A 668 18.90 2.27 8.55
CA GLN A 668 20.05 1.40 8.28
C GLN A 668 21.39 2.00 8.75
N ARG A 669 21.56 3.32 8.60
CA ARG A 669 22.74 4.06 9.10
C ARG A 669 22.73 4.09 10.63
N GLU A 670 21.65 4.57 11.24
CA GLU A 670 21.51 4.71 12.70
C GLU A 670 21.57 3.34 13.41
N GLY A 671 21.04 2.28 12.79
CA GLY A 671 21.14 0.89 13.27
C GLY A 671 22.57 0.33 13.31
N ARG A 672 23.58 1.05 12.81
CA ARG A 672 25.01 0.70 12.97
C ARG A 672 25.55 1.05 14.34
N ILE A 673 24.99 2.07 14.98
CA ILE A 673 25.40 2.54 16.32
C ILE A 673 24.37 2.19 17.40
N LEU A 674 23.08 2.29 17.10
CA LEU A 674 21.95 1.90 17.96
C LEU A 674 21.76 0.38 17.92
N ARG A 675 22.75 -0.35 18.43
CA ARG A 675 22.77 -1.82 18.36
C ARG A 675 23.40 -2.44 19.59
N GLN A 676 22.94 -3.64 19.92
CA GLN A 676 23.54 -4.47 20.96
C GLN A 676 25.04 -4.72 20.71
N GLY A 677 25.80 -4.80 21.80
CA GLY A 677 27.24 -4.99 21.79
C GLY A 677 28.06 -3.70 21.75
N ASN A 678 27.44 -2.53 21.69
CA ASN A 678 28.09 -1.26 21.98
C ASN A 678 28.35 -1.15 23.49
N GLN A 679 29.56 -0.76 23.90
CA GLN A 679 29.95 -0.63 25.31
C GLN A 679 29.64 0.73 25.92
N HIS A 680 29.20 1.70 25.12
CA HIS A 680 28.69 2.96 25.62
C HIS A 680 27.24 2.79 26.10
N ASP A 681 26.90 3.32 27.28
CA ASP A 681 25.50 3.40 27.71
C ASP A 681 24.75 4.54 26.99
N VAL A 682 25.46 5.60 26.60
CA VAL A 682 24.92 6.76 25.89
C VAL A 682 25.76 7.07 24.65
N ILE A 683 25.10 7.24 23.51
CA ILE A 683 25.72 7.60 22.23
C ILE A 683 25.13 8.90 21.66
N ASP A 684 25.79 9.43 20.65
CA ASP A 684 25.37 10.65 19.95
C ASP A 684 25.11 10.38 18.46
N ILE A 685 24.02 10.93 17.94
CA ILE A 685 23.70 10.92 16.50
C ILE A 685 23.51 12.36 16.07
N PHE A 686 24.36 12.83 15.15
CA PHE A 686 24.34 14.20 14.65
C PHE A 686 23.88 14.24 13.19
N ALA A 687 22.98 15.17 12.89
CA ALA A 687 22.55 15.51 11.54
C ALA A 687 22.95 16.96 11.26
N TYR A 688 23.73 17.18 10.20
CA TYR A 688 24.23 18.50 9.84
C TYR A 688 23.37 19.12 8.75
N ALA A 689 22.93 20.35 8.97
CA ALA A 689 22.04 21.07 8.05
C ALA A 689 22.51 22.52 7.87
N THR A 690 22.37 23.05 6.66
CA THR A 690 22.59 24.50 6.41
C THR A 690 21.25 25.22 6.46
N GLU A 691 21.14 26.31 7.23
CA GLU A 691 19.91 27.11 7.33
C GLU A 691 19.57 27.76 5.98
N GLY A 692 18.29 27.83 5.63
CA GLY A 692 17.85 28.30 4.31
C GLY A 692 18.18 27.35 3.15
N SER A 693 18.70 26.14 3.44
CA SER A 693 18.88 25.06 2.46
C SER A 693 17.78 23.99 2.59
N MET A 694 17.81 22.96 1.74
CA MET A 694 16.84 21.86 1.75
C MET A 694 17.01 20.84 2.86
N ASP A 695 18.12 20.87 3.59
CA ASP A 695 18.46 19.82 4.55
C ASP A 695 17.35 19.65 5.62
N ALA A 696 16.85 20.75 6.19
CA ALA A 696 15.82 20.72 7.24
C ALA A 696 14.51 20.09 6.75
N GLN A 697 14.04 20.48 5.56
CA GLN A 697 12.80 19.93 4.99
C GLN A 697 12.96 18.47 4.57
N MET A 698 14.12 18.07 4.05
CA MET A 698 14.41 16.68 3.72
C MET A 698 14.38 15.80 4.98
N TRP A 699 14.92 16.28 6.11
CA TRP A 699 14.79 15.59 7.39
C TRP A 699 13.33 15.47 7.82
N GLN A 700 12.55 16.56 7.73
CA GLN A 700 11.13 16.54 8.08
C GLN A 700 10.31 15.58 7.19
N ASN A 701 10.56 15.59 5.87
CA ASN A 701 9.92 14.67 4.91
C ASN A 701 10.23 13.21 5.27
N ASN A 702 11.49 12.91 5.56
CA ASN A 702 11.88 11.57 5.96
C ASN A 702 11.25 11.15 7.29
N GLU A 703 11.15 12.05 8.27
CA GLU A 703 10.52 11.75 9.55
C GLU A 703 9.02 11.48 9.38
N ARG A 704 8.32 12.27 8.57
CA ARG A 704 6.91 12.02 8.22
C ARG A 704 6.73 10.65 7.55
N LYS A 705 7.57 10.31 6.57
CA LYS A 705 7.54 9.00 5.90
C LYS A 705 7.88 7.85 6.86
N ALA A 706 8.83 8.03 7.79
CA ALA A 706 9.13 7.01 8.80
C ALA A 706 7.93 6.77 9.73
N ARG A 707 7.24 7.84 10.13
CA ARG A 707 6.01 7.78 10.94
C ARG A 707 4.89 7.07 10.18
N PHE A 708 4.74 7.35 8.89
CA PHE A 708 3.82 6.64 7.98
C PHE A 708 4.06 5.11 8.02
N ILE A 709 5.31 4.67 7.84
CA ILE A 709 5.67 3.25 7.82
C ILE A 709 5.44 2.60 9.19
N ALA A 710 5.83 3.29 10.27
CA ALA A 710 5.67 2.79 11.63
C ALA A 710 4.20 2.64 12.02
N ALA A 711 3.35 3.62 11.72
CA ALA A 711 1.91 3.57 11.98
C ALA A 711 1.26 2.39 11.25
N ALA A 712 1.56 2.24 9.95
CA ALA A 712 1.06 1.11 9.15
C ALA A 712 1.50 -0.24 9.75
N LEU A 713 2.74 -0.37 10.21
CA LEU A 713 3.28 -1.62 10.76
C LEU A 713 3.02 -1.83 12.25
N SER A 714 2.43 -0.87 12.96
CA SER A 714 2.08 -1.02 14.38
C SER A 714 0.94 -2.02 14.58
N GLY A 715 0.07 -2.20 13.57
CA GLY A 715 -1.15 -2.99 13.69
C GLY A 715 -2.29 -2.23 14.37
N ASP A 716 -2.16 -0.92 14.56
CA ASP A 716 -3.26 -0.05 15.00
C ASP A 716 -4.37 -0.02 13.93
N THR A 717 -5.54 -0.55 14.28
CA THR A 717 -6.70 -0.62 13.39
C THR A 717 -7.53 0.67 13.37
N SER A 718 -7.21 1.66 14.21
CA SER A 718 -7.92 2.95 14.23
C SER A 718 -7.62 3.81 13.01
N ILE A 719 -6.46 3.61 12.38
CA ILE A 719 -6.00 4.38 11.23
C ILE A 719 -6.57 3.77 9.95
N ARG A 720 -7.68 4.32 9.42
CA ARG A 720 -8.30 3.84 8.17
C ARG A 720 -7.74 4.45 6.89
N ARG A 721 -7.21 5.68 7.00
CA ARG A 721 -6.60 6.43 5.90
C ARG A 721 -5.22 6.92 6.32
N LEU A 722 -4.25 6.84 5.41
CA LEU A 722 -2.87 7.23 5.67
C LEU A 722 -2.29 7.91 4.42
N GLU A 723 -1.85 9.15 4.53
CA GLU A 723 -1.38 9.91 3.37
C GLU A 723 0.01 9.44 2.92
N ASP A 724 0.12 9.11 1.63
CA ASP A 724 1.39 8.82 0.99
C ASP A 724 2.04 10.13 0.52
N ILE A 725 3.14 10.51 1.16
CA ILE A 725 3.91 11.69 0.75
C ILE A 725 4.92 11.25 -0.32
N GLY A 726 4.39 10.97 -1.51
CA GLY A 726 5.21 10.83 -2.70
C GLY A 726 5.93 12.14 -3.04
N GLU A 727 7.18 12.07 -3.52
CA GLU A 727 7.89 13.25 -4.01
C GLU A 727 7.35 13.67 -5.39
N GLY A 728 6.24 14.42 -5.37
CA GLY A 728 5.72 15.20 -6.50
C GLY A 728 6.80 16.04 -7.18
N GLN A 729 6.74 16.28 -8.49
CA GLN A 729 7.55 17.35 -9.07
C GLN A 729 7.09 18.72 -8.60
N ALA A 730 5.82 18.87 -8.19
CA ALA A 730 5.36 20.04 -7.45
C ALA A 730 6.20 20.23 -6.16
N ASN A 731 6.46 19.15 -5.41
CA ASN A 731 7.39 19.18 -4.29
C ASN A 731 8.82 19.49 -4.75
N GLN A 732 9.36 18.85 -5.79
CA GLN A 732 10.71 19.15 -6.31
C GLN A 732 10.89 20.61 -6.76
N PHE A 733 9.84 21.20 -7.33
CA PHE A 733 9.85 22.57 -7.81
C PHE A 733 9.70 23.57 -6.66
N ALA A 734 8.82 23.27 -5.72
CA ALA A 734 8.76 24.01 -4.46
C ALA A 734 10.14 23.94 -3.76
N MET A 735 10.75 22.75 -3.69
CA MET A 735 12.10 22.53 -3.19
C MET A 735 13.14 23.38 -3.96
N ALA A 736 13.09 23.41 -5.28
CA ALA A 736 14.01 24.22 -6.09
C ALA A 736 13.81 25.74 -5.85
N LYS A 737 12.57 26.22 -5.80
CA LYS A 737 12.26 27.62 -5.47
C LYS A 737 12.68 28.01 -4.07
N ALA A 738 12.56 27.10 -3.09
CA ALA A 738 13.05 27.31 -1.74
C ALA A 738 14.58 27.41 -1.68
N ILE A 739 15.30 26.60 -2.46
CA ILE A 739 16.76 26.74 -2.61
C ILE A 739 17.10 28.11 -3.18
N ALA A 740 16.36 28.56 -4.18
CA ALA A 740 16.61 29.82 -4.88
C ALA A 740 16.29 31.06 -4.04
N SER A 741 15.16 31.08 -3.35
CA SER A 741 14.71 32.22 -2.53
C SER A 741 15.38 32.28 -1.16
N GLY A 742 15.84 31.14 -0.63
CA GLY A 742 16.31 31.01 0.74
C GLY A 742 15.23 31.27 1.80
N ASP A 743 13.97 31.42 1.41
CA ASP A 743 12.84 31.68 2.32
C ASP A 743 12.04 30.41 2.58
N PRO A 744 12.17 29.81 3.79
CA PRO A 744 11.45 28.60 4.15
C PRO A 744 9.92 28.79 4.20
N ARG A 745 9.42 30.04 4.28
CA ARG A 745 7.98 30.34 4.40
C ARG A 745 7.19 30.02 3.14
N LEU A 746 7.79 30.16 1.95
CA LEU A 746 7.14 29.81 0.68
C LEU A 746 6.78 28.32 0.60
N MET A 747 7.60 27.47 1.22
CA MET A 747 7.33 26.03 1.35
C MET A 747 6.29 25.73 2.41
N GLN A 748 6.34 26.42 3.54
CA GLN A 748 5.37 26.27 4.62
C GLN A 748 3.97 26.65 4.16
N LYS A 749 3.84 27.72 3.36
CA LYS A 749 2.59 28.13 2.73
C LYS A 749 1.97 27.00 1.92
N ALA A 750 2.71 26.43 0.96
CA ALA A 750 2.21 25.34 0.12
C ALA A 750 1.82 24.09 0.94
N GLY A 751 2.56 23.78 2.00
CA GLY A 751 2.21 22.69 2.92
C GLY A 751 0.92 22.95 3.71
N LEU A 752 0.76 24.16 4.25
CA LEU A 752 -0.45 24.55 4.98
C LEU A 752 -1.68 24.61 4.08
N GLU A 753 -1.55 25.06 2.83
CA GLU A 753 -2.63 25.05 1.85
C GLU A 753 -3.12 23.62 1.55
N ALA A 754 -2.19 22.68 1.39
CA ALA A 754 -2.52 21.26 1.20
C ALA A 754 -3.20 20.64 2.44
N ASP A 755 -2.69 20.95 3.64
CA ASP A 755 -3.26 20.48 4.92
C ASP A 755 -4.68 21.05 5.13
N ILE A 756 -4.91 22.32 4.80
CA ILE A 756 -6.22 22.98 4.89
C ILE A 756 -7.19 22.34 3.90
N ALA A 757 -6.81 22.17 2.64
CA ALA A 757 -7.65 21.52 1.63
C ALA A 757 -8.04 20.09 2.05
N ARG A 758 -7.12 19.36 2.70
CA ARG A 758 -7.42 18.05 3.30
C ARG A 758 -8.44 18.15 4.42
N LEU A 759 -8.21 19.02 5.39
CA LEU A 759 -9.07 19.18 6.56
C LEU A 759 -10.47 19.67 6.17
N GLU A 760 -10.58 20.48 5.13
CA GLU A 760 -11.87 20.88 4.54
C GLU A 760 -12.62 19.70 3.93
N ARG A 761 -11.95 18.85 3.15
CA ARG A 761 -12.57 17.61 2.63
C ARG A 761 -13.05 16.68 3.75
N LEU A 762 -12.29 16.56 4.84
CA LEU A 762 -12.67 15.77 6.01
C LEU A 762 -13.89 16.37 6.72
N ARG A 763 -13.95 17.71 6.81
CA ARG A 763 -15.10 18.42 7.37
C ARG A 763 -16.35 18.24 6.51
N GLU A 764 -16.23 18.32 5.18
CA GLU A 764 -17.33 18.05 4.25
C GLU A 764 -17.85 16.62 4.41
N ALA A 765 -16.95 15.63 4.47
CA ALA A 765 -17.33 14.25 4.73
C ALA A 765 -18.05 14.05 6.08
N HIS A 766 -17.59 14.72 7.15
CA HIS A 766 -18.26 14.69 8.46
C HIS A 766 -19.67 15.26 8.41
N ILE A 767 -19.86 16.37 7.67
CA ILE A 767 -21.19 16.99 7.48
C ILE A 767 -22.12 16.05 6.69
N ASP A 768 -21.61 15.43 5.64
CA ASP A 768 -22.36 14.45 4.84
C ASP A 768 -22.76 13.23 5.68
N ASP A 769 -21.85 12.73 6.53
CA ASP A 769 -22.11 11.66 7.48
C ASP A 769 -23.21 12.05 8.50
N GLU A 770 -23.17 13.26 9.06
CA GLU A 770 -24.24 13.76 9.93
C GLU A 770 -25.59 13.82 9.21
N HIS A 771 -25.61 14.28 7.96
CA HIS A 771 -26.83 14.30 7.14
C HIS A 771 -27.34 12.89 6.82
N ALA A 772 -26.45 11.91 6.62
CA ALA A 772 -26.80 10.51 6.46
C ALA A 772 -27.39 9.92 7.75
N VAL A 773 -26.74 10.14 8.90
CA VAL A 773 -27.23 9.69 10.22
C VAL A 773 -28.61 10.28 10.54
N ARG A 774 -28.84 11.57 10.27
CA ARG A 774 -30.16 12.20 10.45
C ARG A 774 -31.24 11.60 9.55
N ARG A 775 -30.90 11.17 8.33
CA ARG A 775 -31.83 10.44 7.45
C ARG A 775 -32.17 9.08 8.03
N GLN A 776 -31.16 8.32 8.44
CA GLN A 776 -31.32 6.98 9.04
C GLN A 776 -32.16 7.01 10.33
N ILE A 777 -32.03 8.06 11.15
CA ILE A 777 -32.89 8.26 12.33
C ILE A 777 -34.36 8.39 11.93
N ARG A 778 -34.67 9.25 10.95
CA ARG A 778 -36.05 9.45 10.48
C ARG A 778 -36.64 8.18 9.86
N ASP A 779 -35.83 7.43 9.12
CA ASP A 779 -36.26 6.16 8.52
C ASP A 779 -36.53 5.09 9.57
N ALA A 780 -35.66 4.98 10.60
CA ALA A 780 -35.89 4.09 11.73
C ALA A 780 -37.13 4.48 12.54
N GLU A 781 -37.37 5.77 12.77
CA GLU A 781 -38.59 6.27 13.44
C GLU A 781 -39.86 5.92 12.65
N ARG A 782 -39.84 6.08 11.32
CA ARG A 782 -40.95 5.68 10.44
C ARG A 782 -41.19 4.17 10.45
N ASP A 783 -40.12 3.36 10.44
CA ASP A 783 -40.20 1.90 10.53
C ASP A 783 -40.80 1.45 11.87
N ILE A 784 -40.44 2.10 12.98
CA ILE A 784 -41.01 1.84 14.31
C ILE A 784 -42.51 2.13 14.31
N GLU A 785 -42.91 3.31 13.83
CA GLU A 785 -44.31 3.72 13.77
C GLU A 785 -45.14 2.73 12.93
N TYR A 786 -44.66 2.41 11.72
CA TYR A 786 -45.34 1.49 10.82
C TYR A 786 -45.43 0.07 11.40
N SER A 787 -44.34 -0.46 11.94
CA SER A 787 -44.30 -1.82 12.51
C SER A 787 -45.19 -1.92 13.75
N THR A 788 -45.19 -0.91 14.61
CA THR A 788 -46.08 -0.84 15.79
C THR A 788 -47.54 -0.86 15.38
N ARG A 789 -47.92 -0.06 14.37
CA ARG A 789 -49.28 -0.04 13.84
C ARG A 789 -49.68 -1.41 13.28
N ARG A 790 -48.81 -2.03 12.46
CA ARG A 790 -49.07 -3.36 11.88
C ARG A 790 -49.18 -4.46 12.93
N ILE A 791 -48.36 -4.46 13.98
CA ILE A 791 -48.47 -5.43 15.08
C ILE A 791 -49.85 -5.37 15.75
N GLY A 792 -50.36 -4.15 15.97
CA GLY A 792 -51.69 -3.93 16.54
C GLY A 792 -52.83 -4.33 15.61
N GLU A 793 -52.73 -4.00 14.31
CA GLU A 793 -53.69 -4.40 13.29
C GLU A 793 -53.77 -5.92 13.12
N VAL A 794 -52.63 -6.60 12.97
CA VAL A 794 -52.55 -8.06 12.88
C VAL A 794 -53.01 -8.73 14.19
N GLY A 795 -52.76 -8.10 15.34
CA GLY A 795 -53.27 -8.58 16.63
C GLY A 795 -54.79 -8.67 16.68
N LYS A 796 -55.49 -7.67 16.14
CA LYS A 796 -56.97 -7.69 16.02
C LYS A 796 -57.45 -8.77 15.06
N ASP A 797 -56.72 -9.03 13.98
CA ASP A 797 -57.03 -10.12 13.06
C ASP A 797 -56.88 -11.49 13.76
N ILE A 798 -55.82 -11.68 14.55
CA ILE A 798 -55.61 -12.92 15.33
C ILE A 798 -56.76 -13.15 16.32
N GLU A 799 -57.23 -12.10 17.01
CA GLU A 799 -58.39 -12.19 17.91
C GLU A 799 -59.70 -12.55 17.19
N ARG A 800 -59.87 -12.10 15.94
CA ARG A 800 -61.05 -12.38 15.11
C ARG A 800 -61.03 -13.79 14.51
N LEU A 801 -59.87 -14.42 14.41
CA LEU A 801 -59.68 -15.69 13.71
C LEU A 801 -60.40 -16.85 14.41
N VAL A 802 -61.32 -17.47 13.68
CA VAL A 802 -61.99 -18.71 14.11
C VAL A 802 -61.25 -19.92 13.51
N PRO A 803 -60.76 -20.87 14.33
CA PRO A 803 -60.04 -22.04 13.83
C PRO A 803 -60.89 -22.90 12.88
N THR A 804 -60.36 -23.20 11.69
CA THR A 804 -61.05 -24.02 10.67
C THR A 804 -60.58 -25.48 10.64
N THR A 805 -59.72 -25.88 11.58
CA THR A 805 -59.08 -27.21 11.63
C THR A 805 -60.06 -28.33 12.00
N GLY A 806 -59.88 -29.51 11.39
CA GLY A 806 -60.67 -30.71 11.71
C GLY A 806 -62.15 -30.57 11.33
N ASP A 807 -63.03 -31.02 12.23
CA ASP A 807 -64.50 -30.99 12.07
C ASP A 807 -65.13 -29.60 12.27
N GLY A 808 -64.31 -28.58 12.59
CA GLY A 808 -64.74 -27.19 12.77
C GLY A 808 -64.83 -26.35 11.49
N PHE A 809 -64.66 -26.95 10.31
CA PHE A 809 -64.70 -26.23 9.04
C PHE A 809 -66.12 -25.75 8.70
N SER A 810 -66.29 -24.44 8.55
CA SER A 810 -67.51 -23.81 8.06
C SER A 810 -67.15 -22.62 7.18
N MET A 811 -67.73 -22.57 5.99
CA MET A 811 -67.51 -21.51 5.02
C MET A 811 -68.84 -21.10 4.40
N VAL A 812 -69.07 -19.79 4.26
CA VAL A 812 -70.27 -19.25 3.61
C VAL A 812 -69.89 -18.72 2.23
N ILE A 813 -70.61 -19.13 1.19
CA ILE A 813 -70.39 -18.70 -0.20
C ILE A 813 -71.75 -18.30 -0.78
N GLY A 814 -71.89 -17.05 -1.23
CA GLY A 814 -73.15 -16.56 -1.79
C GLY A 814 -74.36 -16.62 -0.84
N GLY A 815 -74.13 -16.71 0.47
CA GLY A 815 -75.17 -16.85 1.50
C GLY A 815 -75.44 -18.29 1.98
N ASP A 816 -74.92 -19.31 1.28
CA ASP A 816 -75.07 -20.71 1.64
C ASP A 816 -73.89 -21.21 2.49
N ALA A 817 -74.18 -21.95 3.57
CA ALA A 817 -73.17 -22.51 4.48
C ALA A 817 -72.73 -23.91 4.05
N PHE A 818 -71.42 -24.14 4.00
CA PHE A 818 -70.78 -25.40 3.62
C PHE A 818 -69.86 -25.91 4.74
N THR A 819 -70.03 -27.18 5.11
CA THR A 819 -69.19 -27.89 6.10
C THR A 819 -68.21 -28.88 5.46
N GLU A 820 -68.35 -29.17 4.16
CA GLU A 820 -67.43 -30.03 3.42
C GLU A 820 -66.54 -29.21 2.48
N ARG A 821 -65.21 -29.27 2.70
CA ARG A 821 -64.18 -28.53 1.94
C ARG A 821 -64.31 -28.65 0.42
N LYS A 822 -64.60 -29.86 -0.07
CA LYS A 822 -64.70 -30.13 -1.51
C LYS A 822 -65.93 -29.49 -2.14
N LEU A 823 -67.05 -29.42 -1.42
CA LEU A 823 -68.28 -28.77 -1.88
C LEU A 823 -68.14 -27.25 -1.80
N ALA A 824 -67.60 -26.73 -0.70
CA ALA A 824 -67.30 -25.30 -0.54
C ALA A 824 -66.37 -24.79 -1.65
N GLY A 825 -65.24 -25.47 -1.89
CA GLY A 825 -64.30 -25.07 -2.95
C GLY A 825 -64.92 -25.09 -4.35
N ARG A 826 -65.87 -26.00 -4.63
CA ARG A 826 -66.58 -26.04 -5.91
C ARG A 826 -67.53 -24.85 -6.06
N ALA A 827 -68.26 -24.50 -5.00
CA ALA A 827 -69.14 -23.35 -4.98
C ALA A 827 -68.34 -22.04 -5.16
N LEU A 828 -67.22 -21.89 -4.46
CA LEU A 828 -66.34 -20.72 -4.56
C LEU A 828 -65.80 -20.53 -5.97
N MET A 829 -65.22 -21.59 -6.56
CA MET A 829 -64.66 -21.51 -7.91
C MET A 829 -65.75 -21.23 -8.95
N LYS A 830 -66.96 -21.77 -8.77
CA LYS A 830 -68.11 -21.48 -9.63
C LYS A 830 -68.51 -20.00 -9.55
N GLU A 831 -68.53 -19.43 -8.35
CA GLU A 831 -68.83 -18.01 -8.14
C GLU A 831 -67.80 -17.11 -8.82
N ILE A 832 -66.50 -17.35 -8.59
CA ILE A 832 -65.41 -16.63 -9.22
C ILE A 832 -65.47 -16.75 -10.75
N LEU A 833 -65.67 -17.96 -11.29
CA LEU A 833 -65.84 -18.20 -12.73
C LEU A 833 -66.99 -17.38 -13.33
N THR A 834 -68.10 -17.28 -12.61
CA THR A 834 -69.28 -16.53 -13.05
C THR A 834 -68.97 -15.04 -13.10
N LEU A 835 -68.33 -14.48 -12.07
CA LEU A 835 -67.92 -13.07 -12.03
C LEU A 835 -66.89 -12.72 -13.10
N VAL A 836 -65.94 -13.61 -13.37
CA VAL A 836 -64.95 -13.46 -14.45
C VAL A 836 -65.61 -13.50 -15.83
N GLN A 837 -66.55 -14.42 -16.07
CA GLN A 837 -67.29 -14.52 -17.34
C GLN A 837 -68.17 -13.28 -17.60
N LEU A 838 -68.77 -12.73 -16.54
CA LEU A 838 -69.56 -11.50 -16.60
C LEU A 838 -68.70 -10.24 -16.68
N GLN A 839 -67.37 -10.36 -16.56
CA GLN A 839 -66.43 -9.24 -16.45
C GLN A 839 -66.87 -8.21 -15.40
N GLN A 840 -67.33 -8.71 -14.24
CA GLN A 840 -67.89 -7.88 -13.17
C GLN A 840 -66.87 -6.81 -12.73
N GLN A 841 -67.25 -5.54 -12.71
CA GLN A 841 -66.39 -4.46 -12.23
C GLN A 841 -66.68 -4.14 -10.76
N GLY A 842 -65.63 -3.79 -10.02
CA GLY A 842 -65.71 -3.43 -8.62
C GLY A 842 -65.53 -4.62 -7.68
N GLU A 843 -65.81 -4.36 -6.40
CA GLU A 843 -65.63 -5.30 -5.29
C GLU A 843 -66.94 -6.03 -4.98
N THR A 844 -66.86 -7.34 -4.76
CA THR A 844 -68.01 -8.17 -4.39
C THR A 844 -67.57 -9.26 -3.43
N THR A 845 -68.20 -9.35 -2.27
CA THR A 845 -67.94 -10.42 -1.30
C THR A 845 -68.35 -11.77 -1.88
N ILE A 846 -67.38 -12.67 -2.04
CA ILE A 846 -67.59 -14.01 -2.63
C ILE A 846 -67.64 -15.11 -1.59
N ALA A 847 -66.98 -14.92 -0.45
CA ALA A 847 -66.99 -15.92 0.61
C ALA A 847 -66.64 -15.35 1.98
N SER A 848 -67.01 -16.09 3.02
CA SER A 848 -66.58 -15.85 4.40
C SER A 848 -66.11 -17.16 5.02
N ILE A 849 -64.89 -17.18 5.58
CA ILE A 849 -64.29 -18.34 6.25
C ILE A 849 -63.40 -17.87 7.40
N GLY A 850 -63.47 -18.59 8.54
CA GLY A 850 -62.61 -18.32 9.70
C GLY A 850 -62.85 -16.94 10.34
N GLY A 851 -64.02 -16.33 10.12
CA GLY A 851 -64.35 -14.98 10.58
C GLY A 851 -63.97 -13.86 9.63
N PHE A 852 -63.38 -14.16 8.46
CA PHE A 852 -62.92 -13.19 7.48
C PHE A 852 -63.68 -13.27 6.16
N ASP A 853 -63.89 -12.10 5.55
CA ASP A 853 -64.54 -11.97 4.27
C ASP A 853 -63.50 -11.89 3.14
N PHE A 854 -63.85 -12.52 2.03
CA PHE A 854 -63.06 -12.55 0.81
C PHE A 854 -63.86 -11.86 -0.29
N GLU A 855 -63.23 -10.87 -0.91
CA GLU A 855 -63.83 -10.07 -1.96
C GLU A 855 -63.17 -10.35 -3.29
N TYR A 856 -63.99 -10.46 -4.31
CA TYR A 856 -63.57 -10.41 -5.70
C TYR A 856 -63.44 -8.94 -6.11
N SER A 857 -62.28 -8.53 -6.60
CA SER A 857 -62.07 -7.21 -7.17
C SER A 857 -61.75 -7.33 -8.66
N GLY A 858 -62.65 -6.85 -9.51
CA GLY A 858 -62.51 -6.88 -10.96
C GLY A 858 -62.28 -5.51 -11.57
N GLU A 859 -61.26 -5.36 -12.41
CA GLU A 859 -60.93 -4.09 -13.08
C GLU A 859 -60.69 -4.30 -14.58
N ARG A 860 -61.27 -3.41 -15.38
CA ARG A 860 -61.05 -3.39 -16.83
C ARG A 860 -59.95 -2.40 -17.18
N PHE A 861 -58.99 -2.83 -17.98
CA PHE A 861 -57.89 -1.98 -18.44
C PHE A 861 -57.75 -2.06 -19.97
N GLY A 862 -57.65 -0.90 -20.62
CA GLY A 862 -57.64 -0.83 -22.09
C GLY A 862 -58.99 -1.19 -22.73
N LYS A 863 -58.99 -1.47 -24.06
CA LYS A 863 -60.21 -1.77 -24.81
C LYS A 863 -60.78 -3.17 -24.50
N ASP A 864 -59.92 -4.17 -24.30
CA ASP A 864 -60.32 -5.58 -24.15
C ASP A 864 -59.66 -6.30 -22.95
N GLY A 865 -58.90 -5.61 -22.09
CA GLY A 865 -58.22 -6.21 -20.95
C GLY A 865 -59.07 -6.24 -19.68
N TYR A 866 -59.09 -7.37 -18.98
CA TYR A 866 -59.79 -7.55 -17.71
C TYR A 866 -58.88 -8.29 -16.73
N ARG A 867 -58.70 -7.74 -15.53
CA ARG A 867 -57.97 -8.37 -14.43
C ARG A 867 -58.88 -8.55 -13.24
N TYR A 868 -58.65 -9.60 -12.47
CA TYR A 868 -59.32 -9.80 -11.19
C TYR A 868 -58.32 -10.24 -10.13
N ALA A 869 -58.64 -9.91 -8.88
CA ALA A 869 -57.92 -10.32 -7.69
C ALA A 869 -58.93 -10.84 -6.66
N THR A 870 -58.49 -11.77 -5.81
CA THR A 870 -59.25 -12.12 -4.60
C THR A 870 -58.58 -11.46 -3.41
N MET A 871 -59.30 -10.59 -2.72
CA MET A 871 -58.81 -9.80 -1.59
C MET A 871 -59.32 -10.42 -0.30
N LEU A 872 -58.42 -10.71 0.63
CA LEU A 872 -58.74 -11.01 2.02
C LEU A 872 -58.89 -9.68 2.77
N MET A 873 -60.07 -9.45 3.34
CA MET A 873 -60.39 -8.22 4.05
C MET A 873 -59.89 -8.30 5.49
N ARG A 874 -58.89 -7.50 5.84
CA ARG A 874 -58.27 -7.49 7.18
C ARG A 874 -58.34 -6.12 7.81
N THR A 875 -57.98 -6.06 9.09
CA THR A 875 -57.95 -4.78 9.81
C THR A 875 -56.82 -3.90 9.27
N GLY A 876 -57.16 -2.81 8.58
CA GLY A 876 -56.20 -1.77 8.17
C GLY A 876 -55.32 -2.12 6.96
N ALA A 877 -55.50 -3.28 6.32
CA ALA A 877 -54.86 -3.62 5.04
C ALA A 877 -55.59 -4.76 4.31
N ASP A 878 -55.71 -4.66 2.99
CA ASP A 878 -56.26 -5.74 2.15
C ASP A 878 -55.12 -6.60 1.61
N TYR A 879 -55.32 -7.93 1.61
CA TYR A 879 -54.28 -8.87 1.18
C TYR A 879 -54.74 -9.64 -0.05
N GLU A 880 -54.02 -9.48 -1.16
CA GLU A 880 -54.30 -10.21 -2.39
C GLU A 880 -53.91 -11.69 -2.26
N ILE A 881 -54.84 -12.58 -2.58
CA ILE A 881 -54.64 -14.03 -2.67
C ILE A 881 -54.78 -14.43 -4.13
N GLU A 882 -53.72 -15.02 -4.66
CA GLU A 882 -53.70 -15.52 -6.02
C GLU A 882 -54.55 -16.79 -6.13
N LEU A 883 -55.72 -16.68 -6.77
CA LEU A 883 -56.62 -17.79 -7.08
C LEU A 883 -56.91 -17.86 -8.58
N PRO A 884 -56.01 -18.44 -9.39
CA PRO A 884 -56.25 -18.63 -10.81
C PRO A 884 -57.51 -19.48 -11.06
N VAL A 885 -58.21 -19.23 -12.16
CA VAL A 885 -59.41 -19.98 -12.58
C VAL A 885 -59.15 -21.49 -12.73
N THR A 886 -57.90 -21.89 -12.98
CA THR A 886 -57.45 -23.28 -13.09
C THR A 886 -57.23 -23.97 -11.74
N THR A 887 -57.40 -23.27 -10.62
CA THR A 887 -57.18 -23.81 -9.27
C THR A 887 -58.22 -24.87 -8.96
N SER A 888 -57.77 -26.02 -8.43
CA SER A 888 -58.70 -27.07 -8.00
C SER A 888 -59.53 -26.61 -6.78
N PRO A 889 -60.77 -27.09 -6.62
CA PRO A 889 -61.62 -26.76 -5.47
C PRO A 889 -60.94 -26.93 -4.10
N LEU A 890 -60.19 -28.01 -3.90
CA LEU A 890 -59.45 -28.25 -2.65
C LEU A 890 -58.23 -27.33 -2.53
N GLY A 891 -57.56 -27.04 -3.65
CA GLY A 891 -56.43 -26.11 -3.68
C GLY A 891 -56.82 -24.67 -3.36
N ALA A 892 -58.01 -24.23 -3.75
CA ALA A 892 -58.53 -22.91 -3.41
C ALA A 892 -58.74 -22.76 -1.90
N ILE A 893 -59.42 -23.74 -1.27
CA ILE A 893 -59.61 -23.76 0.18
C ILE A 893 -58.28 -23.80 0.93
N ALA A 894 -57.32 -24.63 0.50
CA ALA A 894 -56.01 -24.71 1.13
C ALA A 894 -55.25 -23.37 1.09
N ARG A 895 -55.35 -22.60 -0.01
CA ARG A 895 -54.73 -21.27 -0.11
C ARG A 895 -55.40 -20.24 0.81
N LEU A 896 -56.73 -20.28 0.92
CA LEU A 896 -57.47 -19.42 1.86
C LEU A 896 -57.12 -19.74 3.32
N GLU A 897 -57.16 -21.03 3.71
CA GLU A 897 -56.79 -21.46 5.06
C GLU A 897 -55.32 -21.12 5.38
N HIS A 898 -54.40 -21.30 4.43
CA HIS A 898 -52.99 -20.93 4.61
C HIS A 898 -52.80 -19.44 4.87
N ALA A 899 -53.51 -18.56 4.13
CA ALA A 899 -53.45 -17.12 4.34
C ALA A 899 -53.88 -16.71 5.75
N LEU A 900 -54.89 -17.38 6.32
CA LEU A 900 -55.38 -17.16 7.68
C LEU A 900 -54.42 -17.68 8.75
N THR A 901 -53.75 -18.82 8.52
CA THR A 901 -52.76 -19.37 9.47
C THR A 901 -51.46 -18.57 9.56
N GLY A 902 -51.21 -17.64 8.62
CA GLY A 902 -49.97 -16.87 8.53
C GLY A 902 -49.87 -15.67 9.47
N PHE A 903 -50.93 -15.30 10.18
CA PHE A 903 -50.99 -14.05 10.95
C PHE A 903 -50.00 -14.01 12.13
N GLU A 904 -49.85 -15.09 12.89
CA GLU A 904 -48.89 -15.15 14.00
C GLU A 904 -47.45 -14.97 13.50
N GLY A 905 -47.09 -15.63 12.39
CA GLY A 905 -45.78 -15.48 11.76
C GLY A 905 -45.56 -14.10 11.11
N GLU A 906 -46.62 -13.42 10.65
CA GLU A 906 -46.55 -12.02 10.23
C GLU A 906 -46.33 -11.08 11.42
N GLN A 907 -47.08 -11.25 12.50
CA GLN A 907 -46.95 -10.43 13.71
C GLN A 907 -45.54 -10.55 14.30
N GLU A 908 -44.99 -11.76 14.35
CA GLU A 908 -43.63 -11.99 14.85
C GLU A 908 -42.55 -11.35 13.97
N ARG A 909 -42.71 -11.40 12.64
CA ARG A 909 -41.81 -10.69 11.71
C ARG A 909 -41.82 -9.17 11.95
N TYR A 910 -42.99 -8.58 12.19
CA TYR A 910 -43.07 -7.15 12.51
C TYR A 910 -42.51 -6.83 13.91
N ARG A 911 -42.62 -7.73 14.91
CA ARG A 911 -41.94 -7.56 16.21
C ARG A 911 -40.43 -7.56 16.06
N GLN A 912 -39.88 -8.49 15.29
CA GLN A 912 -38.43 -8.52 15.02
C GLN A 912 -37.97 -7.24 14.30
N ARG A 913 -38.73 -6.79 13.29
CA ARG A 913 -38.44 -5.54 12.58
C ARG A 913 -38.51 -4.31 13.49
N LEU A 914 -39.45 -4.28 14.43
CA LEU A 914 -39.57 -3.23 15.44
C LEU A 914 -38.33 -3.20 16.35
N GLU A 915 -37.95 -4.35 16.91
CA GLU A 915 -36.75 -4.43 17.76
C GLU A 915 -35.48 -4.00 17.01
N ASP A 916 -35.31 -4.42 15.77
CA ASP A 916 -34.16 -4.04 14.96
C ASP A 916 -34.15 -2.53 14.65
N ALA A 917 -35.31 -1.94 14.37
CA ALA A 917 -35.44 -0.49 14.18
C ALA A 917 -35.13 0.30 15.47
N GLU A 918 -35.58 -0.18 16.64
CA GLU A 918 -35.27 0.43 17.94
C GLU A 918 -33.78 0.35 18.29
N ARG A 919 -33.13 -0.79 18.04
CA ARG A 919 -31.67 -0.94 18.20
C ARG A 919 -30.90 0.00 17.28
N ARG A 920 -31.30 0.09 15.99
CA ARG A 920 -30.70 1.02 15.01
C ARG A 920 -30.86 2.47 15.46
N LEU A 921 -32.07 2.87 15.90
CA LEU A 921 -32.35 4.22 16.39
C LEU A 921 -31.49 4.59 17.60
N THR A 922 -31.35 3.67 18.56
CA THR A 922 -30.52 3.88 19.76
C THR A 922 -29.04 4.07 19.39
N SER A 923 -28.52 3.22 18.49
CA SER A 923 -27.16 3.34 17.96
C SER A 923 -26.93 4.67 17.25
N TYR A 924 -27.84 5.08 16.36
CA TYR A 924 -27.69 6.34 15.62
C TYR A 924 -27.81 7.57 16.52
N ARG A 925 -28.76 7.59 17.47
CA ARG A 925 -28.89 8.69 18.43
C ARG A 925 -27.64 8.90 19.28
N SER A 926 -26.91 7.83 19.61
CA SER A 926 -25.63 7.93 20.33
C SER A 926 -24.51 8.61 19.54
N ARG A 927 -24.65 8.73 18.20
CA ARG A 927 -23.66 9.33 17.30
C ARG A 927 -24.00 10.77 16.88
N VAL A 928 -25.18 11.28 17.21
CA VAL A 928 -25.60 12.64 16.82
C VAL A 928 -24.93 13.67 17.73
N GLY A 929 -24.35 14.71 17.12
CA GLY A 929 -23.76 15.84 17.85
C GLY A 929 -22.28 15.69 18.19
N GLY A 930 -21.58 14.72 17.60
CA GLY A 930 -20.12 14.66 17.68
C GLY A 930 -19.49 15.83 16.90
N GLU A 931 -18.73 16.69 17.57
CA GLU A 931 -17.99 17.75 16.90
C GLU A 931 -16.95 17.17 15.93
N PHE A 932 -16.70 17.87 14.82
CA PHE A 932 -15.60 17.52 13.91
C PHE A 932 -14.28 17.54 14.68
N GLY A 933 -13.68 16.37 14.87
CA GLY A 933 -12.51 16.19 15.75
C GLY A 933 -11.27 16.99 15.36
N PHE A 934 -11.18 17.47 14.11
CA PHE A 934 -10.08 18.30 13.62
C PHE A 934 -10.45 19.78 13.45
N SER A 935 -11.56 20.24 14.03
CA SER A 935 -12.01 21.64 13.95
C SER A 935 -10.96 22.62 14.49
N GLY A 936 -10.36 22.29 15.65
CA GLY A 936 -9.26 23.05 16.24
C GLY A 936 -7.99 23.07 15.38
N GLU A 937 -7.63 21.93 14.77
CA GLU A 937 -6.47 21.83 13.88
C GLU A 937 -6.69 22.66 12.61
N LEU A 938 -7.88 22.59 12.00
CA LEU A 938 -8.22 23.39 10.81
C LEU A 938 -8.16 24.90 11.10
N ALA A 939 -8.69 25.34 12.23
CA ALA A 939 -8.65 26.74 12.64
C ALA A 939 -7.20 27.21 12.88
N GLU A 940 -6.37 26.38 13.51
CA GLU A 940 -4.97 26.66 13.76
C GLU A 940 -4.15 26.73 12.45
N LYS A 941 -4.35 25.78 11.54
CA LYS A 941 -3.67 25.76 10.24
C LYS A 941 -4.03 26.97 9.38
N ARG A 942 -5.29 27.38 9.37
CA ARG A 942 -5.74 28.62 8.70
C ARG A 942 -5.10 29.86 9.29
N ARG A 943 -4.95 29.92 10.61
CA ARG A 943 -4.26 31.02 11.28
C ARG A 943 -2.78 31.07 10.89
N GLN A 944 -2.10 29.93 10.93
CA GLN A 944 -0.70 29.80 10.50
C GLN A 944 -0.51 30.20 9.04
N LEU A 945 -1.44 29.84 8.15
CA LEU A 945 -1.40 30.25 6.75
C LEU A 945 -1.55 31.77 6.61
N ALA A 946 -2.55 32.36 7.28
CA ALA A 946 -2.79 33.80 7.24
C ALA A 946 -1.62 34.62 7.82
N GLU A 947 -0.99 34.14 8.89
CA GLU A 947 0.23 34.74 9.46
C GLU A 947 1.37 34.71 8.45
N ILE A 948 1.61 33.55 7.81
CA ILE A 948 2.67 33.42 6.79
C ILE A 948 2.38 34.28 5.55
N GLU A 949 1.13 34.37 5.11
CA GLU A 949 0.75 35.22 3.98
C GLU A 949 0.93 36.71 4.29
N THR A 950 0.59 37.13 5.51
CA THR A 950 0.79 38.51 5.99
C THR A 950 2.29 38.84 6.10
N ASP A 951 3.08 37.91 6.62
CA ASP A 951 4.53 38.03 6.73
C ASP A 951 5.23 38.04 5.36
N LEU A 952 4.74 37.25 4.40
CA LEU A 952 5.25 37.26 3.02
C LEU A 952 4.89 38.57 2.31
N ALA A 953 3.65 39.04 2.43
CA ALA A 953 3.20 40.30 1.82
C ALA A 953 4.00 41.51 2.36
N SER A 954 4.20 41.59 3.67
CA SER A 954 5.01 42.65 4.30
C SER A 954 6.51 42.57 3.97
N SER A 955 7.03 41.37 3.67
CA SER A 955 8.42 41.18 3.22
C SER A 955 8.64 41.64 1.77
N ILE A 956 7.62 41.52 0.91
CA ILE A 956 7.65 41.98 -0.50
C ILE A 956 7.64 43.51 -0.55
N ASP A 957 6.76 44.16 0.22
CA ASP A 957 6.70 45.63 0.31
C ASP A 957 8.02 46.25 0.84
N GLY A 958 8.73 45.54 1.72
CA GLY A 958 10.04 45.97 2.23
C GLY A 958 11.21 45.76 1.25
N GLN A 959 11.11 44.83 0.30
CA GLN A 959 12.11 44.64 -0.75
C GLN A 959 11.97 45.67 -1.87
N ASP A 960 10.73 46.04 -2.26
CA ASP A 960 10.49 47.09 -3.25
C ASP A 960 10.93 48.47 -2.74
N GLN A 961 10.78 48.77 -1.45
CA GLN A 961 11.32 49.99 -0.85
C GLN A 961 12.85 50.03 -0.73
N ARG A 962 13.51 48.87 -0.67
CA ARG A 962 14.99 48.76 -0.67
C ARG A 962 15.61 48.66 -2.05
N ALA A 963 14.84 48.26 -3.07
CA ALA A 963 15.27 48.30 -4.46
C ALA A 963 15.06 49.69 -5.09
N ALA A 964 14.15 50.50 -4.53
CA ALA A 964 13.90 51.89 -4.92
C ALA A 964 14.76 52.94 -4.20
N ALA A 965 15.60 52.53 -3.23
CA ALA A 965 16.55 53.37 -2.49
C ALA A 965 17.98 52.89 -2.75
#